data_AF-A0A7G5H7S9-F1
#
_entry.id   AF-A0A7G5H7S9-F1
#
_cell.length_a   1.000
_cell.length_b   1.000
_cell.length_c   1.000
_cell.angle_alpha   90.00
_cell.angle_beta   90.00
_cell.angle_gamma   90.00
#
_symmetry.space_group_name_H-M   'P 1'
#
loop_
_entity.id
_entity.type
_entity.pdbx_description
1 polymer ?
#
loop_
_entity_poly.entity_id
_entity_poly.type
_entity_poly.pdbx_seq_one_letter_code
_entity_poly.pdbx_strand_id
1 'polypeptide(L)'
;MGELIRSMDWSTTPLGPVATWPQSLRTSVSLCLSSTFPILIAWGPETIQIYNDSYRPICGAKHPESMGQNFRICWETALPVVGDAFTRGQQGEGTYIKDQRMFLDRYGYLEEAFMTFSFAPIRDESGQVGGIFHPITETTDKMLSARRTQVLRDVAARTGQAKTNQDIYTSLTDASSDFALDLPFLLIYKIQDEQNQAHLKSMAGLSADHLFPVELTELDVAQTDWLTDLPQTLVIENLAERIGSLHGGPYEESPHTVVRLPILLSTKEQPIGFLLAGVSPHRALDTDYLSFYALLANTISTAFSNVHAYQEEQKRAEALAAIDQAKTAFFSNVSHEFRTPLTLMLGPLEELLQDTTVLASPYKAPIEATHRNALRLLKLVNNLLDFSRIEASRVKASFRPVDLVALTLDLTSSFRSLIERGGLQFVVDCHPLPSTVYADTEMWEKIVLNLLSNAFKFTLQGSIRVELAAEENTAVLRVSDTGVGIPEREIPHMFERFHRVENAGGRTYEGSGIGLSLVHELVRLHAGSIRVVSEEGKGSTFIVNIPLGKSHLPAGQIVEDKPSHTMSRLAESFIQEANSILDEPSPSASAEALSEEFTENKAVKILIVDDNADMRAYLTRLLEPSFTVYAALNGVDALQQVAGIQPQLILSDIMMPVMDGSQLLYHLKQNPATAHIPLIFLSARAGQEARIEGLQAGADDYLVKPFSAQELLTKVRGQINLEQSRRQAETRLRNLVQQAPVAMLLVKGNELVIELINQAMLELVYREGDVLGKPLLAALPELSGQPFIGRLLQVYETGIPDQGWAVPILVQRNNKLEEAYFNILLTPYYEGTKLTGVLEVCTEVTQQVLASQALAQSEASYRQLSAELDGQVQQRTAELQASVHDLQRSNDNLQTFAYIASHDLQEPLRKIQSFGDLLQQRYAEQLGDGVDYLRRMQVGANRMSTLIRDLLNFSRISTRQEAPSQILLTDLVHTVLADLENMINASGAHVQVNPLPTVLGDRSQLTQVLQNLLSNALKFHKTSPDGLPIMPVVSVQAHLVNATELPTQIRPFRATATYHRIDVIDNGIGFDEKYLDRIFQIFQRLHSQSVFAGTGIGLAICEKVVANHGGAITATSQPGQGATFSMYLPI
;
A
#
# COMPACT_ATOMS: atom_id res chain seq x y z
N MET A 1 9.59 48.40 32.96
CA MET A 1 10.89 49.10 32.78
C MET A 1 10.85 50.56 33.17
N GLY A 2 9.79 51.33 32.90
CA GLY A 2 9.72 52.75 33.27
C GLY A 2 9.91 53.10 34.76
N GLU A 3 9.71 52.14 35.68
CA GLU A 3 10.04 52.26 37.10
C GLU A 3 11.54 52.07 37.37
N LEU A 4 12.16 51.00 36.83
CA LEU A 4 13.60 50.72 36.92
C LEU A 4 14.44 51.93 36.47
N ILE A 5 14.05 52.53 35.34
CA ILE A 5 14.70 53.73 34.79
C ILE A 5 14.61 54.94 35.74
N ARG A 6 13.60 55.04 36.60
CA ARG A 6 13.50 56.10 37.62
C ARG A 6 14.27 55.79 38.90
N SER A 7 14.50 54.51 39.21
CA SER A 7 15.26 54.10 40.40
C SER A 7 16.78 54.10 40.22
N MET A 8 17.26 54.14 38.96
CA MET A 8 18.70 54.16 38.64
C MET A 8 19.29 55.57 38.71
N ASP A 9 20.49 55.68 39.28
CA ASP A 9 21.26 56.93 39.26
C ASP A 9 22.04 57.10 37.94
N TRP A 10 21.35 57.63 36.93
CA TRP A 10 21.94 57.92 35.62
C TRP A 10 23.08 58.95 35.66
N SER A 11 23.30 59.68 36.77
CA SER A 11 24.48 60.56 36.89
C SER A 11 25.80 59.79 36.92
N THR A 12 25.75 58.48 37.22
CA THR A 12 26.88 57.56 37.13
C THR A 12 27.17 57.08 35.70
N THR A 13 26.30 57.40 34.73
CA THR A 13 26.41 56.97 33.33
C THR A 13 26.80 58.13 32.40
N PRO A 14 27.38 57.88 31.21
CA PRO A 14 27.66 58.91 30.20
C PRO A 14 26.44 59.68 29.68
N LEU A 15 25.20 59.25 29.98
CA LEU A 15 23.98 59.99 29.65
C LEU A 15 23.67 61.12 30.65
N GLY A 16 24.26 61.08 31.84
CA GLY A 16 23.96 62.00 32.93
C GLY A 16 22.52 61.90 33.46
N PRO A 17 22.11 62.80 34.37
CA PRO A 17 20.78 62.81 34.96
C PRO A 17 19.66 62.91 33.92
N VAL A 18 18.53 62.24 34.16
CA VAL A 18 17.35 62.23 33.25
C VAL A 18 16.83 63.64 32.93
N ALA A 19 17.02 64.60 33.84
CA ALA A 19 16.66 66.00 33.63
C ALA A 19 17.47 66.69 32.53
N THR A 20 18.71 66.27 32.27
CA THR A 20 19.60 66.83 31.23
C THR A 20 19.54 66.07 29.90
N TRP A 21 18.72 65.01 29.79
CA TRP A 21 18.58 64.25 28.55
C TRP A 21 17.94 65.10 27.42
N PRO A 22 18.41 64.99 26.16
CA PRO A 22 17.78 65.60 25.00
C PRO A 22 16.30 65.23 24.84
N GLN A 23 15.50 66.11 24.22
CA GLN A 23 14.10 65.84 23.93
C GLN A 23 13.95 64.71 22.90
N SER A 24 14.88 64.60 21.95
CA SER A 24 15.04 63.46 21.05
C SER A 24 15.12 62.14 21.82
N LEU A 25 16.09 61.99 22.73
CA LEU A 25 16.24 60.82 23.62
C LEU A 25 14.98 60.55 24.44
N ARG A 26 14.43 61.57 25.13
CA ARG A 26 13.22 61.41 25.96
C ARG A 26 12.02 60.92 25.16
N THR A 27 11.86 61.40 23.93
CA THR A 27 10.78 60.98 23.02
C THR A 27 10.98 59.53 22.56
N SER A 28 12.20 59.17 22.16
CA SER A 28 12.53 57.79 21.77
C SER A 28 12.36 56.79 22.90
N VAL A 29 12.82 57.11 24.12
CA VAL A 29 12.59 56.28 25.32
C VAL A 29 11.11 56.14 25.64
N SER A 30 10.31 57.20 25.48
CA SER A 30 8.85 57.11 25.63
C SER A 30 8.21 56.17 24.62
N LEU A 31 8.63 56.22 23.34
CA LEU A 31 8.14 55.32 22.29
C LEU A 31 8.53 53.86 22.58
N CYS A 32 9.80 53.62 22.90
CA CYS A 32 10.33 52.31 23.31
C CYS A 32 9.51 51.71 24.47
N LEU A 33 9.32 52.46 25.56
CA LEU A 33 8.56 52.01 26.74
C LEU A 33 7.05 51.84 26.48
N SER A 34 6.50 52.48 25.46
CA SER A 34 5.07 52.35 25.08
C SER A 34 4.78 51.18 24.13
N SER A 35 5.82 50.62 23.49
CA SER A 35 5.69 49.57 22.48
C SER A 35 5.66 48.18 23.10
N THR A 36 4.87 47.29 22.50
CA THR A 36 4.85 45.85 22.82
C THR A 36 5.95 45.05 22.12
N PHE A 37 6.61 45.61 21.11
CA PHE A 37 7.74 44.96 20.43
C PHE A 37 9.03 45.06 21.26
N PRO A 38 9.92 44.04 21.29
CA PRO A 38 11.23 44.15 21.92
C PRO A 38 12.06 45.27 21.29
N ILE A 39 12.37 46.32 22.05
CA ILE A 39 13.15 47.47 21.57
C ILE A 39 14.25 47.83 22.58
N LEU A 40 15.43 48.07 22.02
CA LEU A 40 16.57 48.71 22.67
C LEU A 40 16.85 50.06 21.99
N ILE A 41 17.38 51.01 22.74
CA ILE A 41 17.96 52.26 22.26
C ILE A 41 19.41 52.31 22.73
N ALA A 42 20.36 52.47 21.83
CA ALA A 42 21.77 52.70 22.17
C ALA A 42 22.11 54.17 21.91
N TRP A 43 22.37 54.96 22.95
CA TRP A 43 22.51 56.42 22.85
C TRP A 43 23.93 56.93 23.14
N GLY A 44 24.32 58.00 22.45
CA GLY A 44 25.60 58.68 22.62
C GLY A 44 26.80 57.93 22.04
N PRO A 45 28.00 58.53 22.12
CA PRO A 45 29.23 57.92 21.58
C PRO A 45 29.61 56.62 22.30
N GLU A 46 29.26 56.48 23.58
CA GLU A 46 29.47 55.27 24.37
C GLU A 46 28.33 54.23 24.22
N THR A 47 27.35 54.47 23.35
CA THR A 47 26.31 53.50 22.99
C THR A 47 25.55 52.93 24.19
N ILE A 48 25.20 53.79 25.15
CA ILE A 48 24.56 53.40 26.42
C ILE A 48 23.14 52.92 26.15
N GLN A 49 22.82 51.70 26.61
CA GLN A 49 21.60 51.01 26.22
C GLN A 49 20.43 51.21 27.21
N ILE A 50 19.25 51.49 26.65
CA ILE A 50 17.97 51.61 27.37
C ILE A 50 16.93 50.76 26.62
N TYR A 51 16.20 49.88 27.31
CA TYR A 51 15.28 48.95 26.66
C TYR A 51 13.92 48.80 27.38
N ASN A 52 12.94 48.23 26.69
CA ASN A 52 11.58 48.05 27.20
C ASN A 52 11.32 46.67 27.82
N ASP A 53 10.11 46.47 28.36
CA ASP A 53 9.75 45.23 29.06
C ASP A 53 9.78 43.99 28.16
N SER A 54 9.39 44.13 26.89
CA SER A 54 9.46 43.06 25.88
C SER A 54 10.89 42.67 25.47
N TYR A 55 11.89 43.53 25.74
CA TYR A 55 13.30 43.22 25.47
C TYR A 55 13.95 42.36 26.57
N ARG A 56 13.36 42.32 27.78
CA ARG A 56 13.94 41.62 28.94
C ARG A 56 14.25 40.13 28.71
N PRO A 57 13.44 39.33 27.97
CA PRO A 57 13.79 37.94 27.64
C PRO A 57 15.06 37.81 26.80
N ILE A 58 15.34 38.79 25.91
CA ILE A 58 16.56 38.80 25.09
C ILE A 58 17.80 39.00 25.98
N CYS A 59 17.72 39.86 26.99
CA CYS A 59 18.76 40.03 28.01
C CYS A 59 19.02 38.78 28.86
N GLY A 60 18.00 37.95 29.11
CA GLY A 60 18.10 36.80 30.02
C GLY A 60 18.71 37.19 31.38
N ALA A 61 19.74 36.46 31.79
CA ALA A 61 20.49 36.69 33.04
C ALA A 61 21.20 38.07 33.11
N LYS A 62 21.42 38.76 31.97
CA LYS A 62 22.04 40.10 31.94
C LYS A 62 21.07 41.21 32.39
N HIS A 63 19.82 40.90 32.71
CA HIS A 63 18.85 41.86 33.27
C HIS A 63 18.83 41.78 34.81
N PRO A 64 18.96 42.90 35.56
CA PRO A 64 18.85 44.30 35.11
C PRO A 64 20.17 45.00 34.77
N GLU A 65 21.33 44.42 35.06
CA GLU A 65 22.65 45.09 35.01
C GLU A 65 23.03 45.67 33.65
N SER A 66 22.52 45.08 32.56
CA SER A 66 22.63 45.59 31.20
C SER A 66 21.98 46.97 30.99
N MET A 67 21.00 47.38 31.79
CA MET A 67 20.36 48.69 31.67
C MET A 67 21.39 49.78 32.00
N GLY A 68 21.63 50.72 31.08
CA GLY A 68 22.67 51.74 31.24
C GLY A 68 24.11 51.26 30.98
N GLN A 69 24.32 50.01 30.57
CA GLN A 69 25.62 49.52 30.11
C GLN A 69 25.93 49.97 28.67
N ASN A 70 27.21 49.97 28.29
CA ASN A 70 27.63 50.10 26.89
C ASN A 70 27.18 48.88 26.07
N PHE A 71 26.43 49.11 24.98
CA PHE A 71 25.89 48.07 24.11
C PHE A 71 26.96 47.09 23.59
N ARG A 72 28.11 47.59 23.14
CA ARG A 72 29.17 46.76 22.54
C ARG A 72 29.86 45.84 23.56
N ILE A 73 29.87 46.23 24.84
CA ILE A 73 30.40 45.41 25.93
C ILE A 73 29.36 44.35 26.35
N CYS A 74 28.08 44.72 26.44
CA CYS A 74 27.02 43.78 26.84
C CYS A 74 26.81 42.63 25.83
N TRP A 75 26.98 42.94 24.54
CA TRP A 75 26.67 42.09 23.40
C TRP A 75 27.91 41.68 22.59
N GLU A 76 29.07 41.55 23.25
CA GLU A 76 30.34 41.18 22.60
C GLU A 76 30.22 39.91 21.73
N THR A 77 29.54 38.85 22.22
CA THR A 77 29.31 37.59 21.47
C THR A 77 28.49 37.78 20.19
N ALA A 78 27.66 38.83 20.11
CA ALA A 78 26.84 39.13 18.95
C ALA A 78 27.54 40.08 17.95
N LEU A 79 28.60 40.80 18.35
CA LEU A 79 29.30 41.76 17.49
C LEU A 79 29.79 41.20 16.14
N PRO A 80 30.24 39.93 16.00
CA PRO A 80 30.59 39.35 14.70
C PRO A 80 29.43 39.31 13.69
N VAL A 81 28.18 39.45 14.17
CA VAL A 81 26.96 39.43 13.35
C VAL A 81 26.34 40.82 13.21
N VAL A 82 26.27 41.61 14.30
CA VAL A 82 25.59 42.92 14.30
C VAL A 82 26.50 44.14 14.15
N GLY A 83 27.82 43.98 14.33
CA GLY A 83 28.76 45.09 14.47
C GLY A 83 28.78 46.07 13.29
N ASP A 84 28.79 45.57 12.05
CA ASP A 84 28.84 46.40 10.85
C ASP A 84 27.50 47.09 10.56
N ALA A 85 26.38 46.42 10.81
CA ALA A 85 25.04 46.98 10.64
C ALA A 85 24.76 48.09 11.67
N PHE A 86 25.12 47.84 12.94
CA PHE A 86 25.08 48.84 14.00
C PHE A 86 25.97 50.06 13.68
N THR A 87 27.18 49.83 13.16
CA THR A 87 28.13 50.90 12.83
C THR A 87 27.64 51.76 11.64
N ARG A 88 27.05 51.15 10.61
CA ARG A 88 26.35 51.88 9.53
C ARG A 88 25.14 52.66 10.05
N GLY A 89 24.41 52.08 11.01
CA GLY A 89 23.39 52.78 11.80
C GLY A 89 23.91 54.07 12.43
N GLN A 90 25.08 54.03 13.09
CA GLN A 90 25.70 55.21 13.70
C GLN A 90 26.14 56.26 12.67
N GLN A 91 26.43 55.85 11.43
CA GLN A 91 26.76 56.73 10.32
C GLN A 91 25.50 57.34 9.63
N GLY A 92 24.30 56.92 10.04
CA GLY A 92 23.03 57.45 9.55
C GLY A 92 22.37 56.64 8.43
N GLU A 93 22.86 55.42 8.16
CA GLU A 93 22.25 54.46 7.24
C GLU A 93 21.31 53.53 8.03
N GLY A 94 20.02 53.49 7.67
CA GLY A 94 19.08 52.52 8.24
C GLY A 94 19.38 51.12 7.73
N THR A 95 19.78 50.19 8.59
CA THR A 95 20.15 48.82 8.19
C THR A 95 19.23 47.76 8.81
N TYR A 96 19.15 46.60 8.15
CA TYR A 96 18.27 45.50 8.52
C TYR A 96 18.97 44.15 8.30
N ILE A 97 18.77 43.21 9.23
CA ILE A 97 19.28 41.83 9.20
C ILE A 97 18.07 40.92 9.50
N LYS A 98 17.89 39.83 8.75
CA LYS A 98 16.70 38.97 8.83
C LYS A 98 17.04 37.51 9.13
N ASP A 99 16.26 36.88 10.03
CA ASP A 99 16.31 35.45 10.39
C ASP A 99 17.76 34.94 10.60
N GLN A 100 18.65 35.79 11.12
CA GLN A 100 20.10 35.57 11.10
C GLN A 100 20.54 34.76 12.33
N ARG A 101 21.29 33.68 12.08
CA ARG A 101 21.91 32.90 13.16
C ARG A 101 23.02 33.68 13.85
N MET A 102 23.01 33.64 15.18
CA MET A 102 24.08 34.13 16.05
C MET A 102 24.18 33.28 17.33
N PHE A 103 25.06 33.67 18.24
CA PHE A 103 25.24 33.01 19.53
C PHE A 103 25.16 34.02 20.70
N LEU A 104 24.33 33.72 21.69
CA LEU A 104 23.98 34.59 22.80
C LEU A 104 24.27 33.91 24.13
N ASP A 105 25.25 34.43 24.86
CA ASP A 105 25.32 34.18 26.30
C ASP A 105 24.21 34.98 27.00
N ARG A 106 23.14 34.28 27.39
CA ARG A 106 21.99 34.83 28.15
C ARG A 106 21.43 33.91 29.24
N TYR A 107 21.82 32.63 29.28
CA TYR A 107 21.32 31.64 30.25
C TYR A 107 22.42 30.82 30.94
N GLY A 108 23.67 31.30 30.97
CA GLY A 108 24.81 30.59 31.57
C GLY A 108 25.43 29.52 30.66
N TYR A 109 24.97 29.43 29.42
CA TYR A 109 25.60 28.72 28.31
C TYR A 109 25.49 29.59 27.05
N LEU A 110 26.33 29.31 26.05
CA LEU A 110 26.31 30.00 24.77
C LEU A 110 25.16 29.44 23.90
N GLU A 111 24.03 30.14 23.84
CA GLU A 111 22.85 29.66 23.11
C GLU A 111 22.91 30.05 21.62
N GLU A 112 22.57 29.14 20.71
CA GLU A 112 22.27 29.51 19.32
C GLU A 112 21.00 30.39 19.30
N ALA A 113 20.90 31.40 18.45
CA ALA A 113 19.66 32.18 18.29
C ALA A 113 19.46 32.62 16.83
N PHE A 114 18.20 32.70 16.39
CA PHE A 114 17.86 33.26 15.08
C PHE A 114 17.10 34.57 15.29
N MET A 115 17.71 35.68 14.88
CA MET A 115 17.26 37.02 15.22
C MET A 115 17.10 37.89 13.98
N THR A 116 16.04 38.68 13.98
CA THR A 116 15.79 39.75 13.01
C THR A 116 15.99 41.09 13.69
N PHE A 117 16.80 41.96 13.09
CA PHE A 117 17.26 43.23 13.65
C PHE A 117 16.99 44.39 12.69
N SER A 118 16.60 45.54 13.21
CA SER A 118 16.76 46.83 12.51
C SER A 118 17.64 47.77 13.31
N PHE A 119 18.42 48.60 12.63
CA PHE A 119 19.25 49.66 13.23
C PHE A 119 18.85 50.98 12.59
N ALA A 120 17.84 51.64 13.17
CA ALA A 120 17.33 52.91 12.67
C ALA A 120 18.03 54.10 13.38
N PRO A 121 18.68 55.02 12.67
CA PRO A 121 19.34 56.17 13.28
C PRO A 121 18.33 57.17 13.86
N ILE A 122 18.43 57.43 15.16
CA ILE A 122 17.70 58.53 15.82
C ILE A 122 18.52 59.80 15.64
N ARG A 123 17.91 60.83 15.04
CA ARG A 123 18.53 62.15 14.92
C ARG A 123 18.23 63.01 16.14
N ASP A 124 19.23 63.74 16.59
CA ASP A 124 19.12 64.72 17.66
C ASP A 124 18.66 66.09 17.12
N GLU A 125 18.54 67.05 18.03
CA GLU A 125 18.14 68.43 17.77
C GLU A 125 19.14 69.23 16.90
N SER A 126 20.34 68.69 16.63
CA SER A 126 21.32 69.22 15.67
C SER A 126 21.25 68.54 14.30
N GLY A 127 20.42 67.50 14.15
CA GLY A 127 20.29 66.68 12.94
C GLY A 127 21.34 65.56 12.81
N GLN A 128 22.29 65.48 13.75
CA GLN A 128 23.27 64.39 13.83
C GLN A 128 22.65 63.13 14.43
N VAL A 129 23.31 61.98 14.29
CA VAL A 129 22.83 60.72 14.87
C VAL A 129 23.16 60.70 16.36
N GLY A 130 22.15 60.92 17.22
CA GLY A 130 22.28 60.90 18.68
C GLY A 130 22.25 59.49 19.28
N GLY A 131 21.63 58.54 18.58
CA GLY A 131 21.57 57.13 19.00
C GLY A 131 20.91 56.24 17.95
N ILE A 132 20.77 54.95 18.27
CA ILE A 132 20.14 53.93 17.43
C ILE A 132 18.85 53.45 18.08
N PHE A 133 17.76 53.39 17.31
CA PHE A 133 16.52 52.70 17.66
C PHE A 133 16.59 51.28 17.11
N HIS A 134 16.53 50.29 17.99
CA HIS A 134 16.89 48.91 17.71
C HIS A 134 15.74 47.96 18.11
N PRO A 135 14.70 47.83 17.25
CA PRO A 135 13.71 46.77 17.41
C PRO A 135 14.32 45.42 17.01
N ILE A 136 13.99 44.38 17.78
CA ILE A 136 14.43 43.00 17.54
C ILE A 136 13.21 42.08 17.50
N THR A 137 13.26 41.06 16.67
CA THR A 137 12.30 39.95 16.69
C THR A 137 13.07 38.63 16.70
N GLU A 138 12.86 37.85 17.75
CA GLU A 138 13.39 36.49 17.82
C GLU A 138 12.54 35.57 16.92
N THR A 139 13.23 34.74 16.14
CA THR A 139 12.67 33.80 15.17
C THR A 139 13.21 32.39 15.37
N THR A 140 13.91 32.16 16.49
CA THR A 140 14.54 30.91 16.92
C THR A 140 13.64 29.71 16.71
N ASP A 141 12.49 29.64 17.37
CA ASP A 141 11.59 28.47 17.37
C ASP A 141 11.13 28.10 15.96
N LYS A 142 10.76 29.11 15.15
CA LYS A 142 10.37 28.96 13.74
C LYS A 142 11.51 28.36 12.90
N MET A 143 12.74 28.87 13.07
CA MET A 143 13.90 28.43 12.29
C MET A 143 14.38 27.03 12.73
N LEU A 144 14.35 26.72 14.03
CA LEU A 144 14.62 25.39 14.57
C LEU A 144 13.57 24.38 14.12
N SER A 145 12.29 24.71 14.22
CA SER A 145 11.19 23.86 13.78
C SER A 145 11.34 23.51 12.30
N ALA A 146 11.56 24.50 11.43
CA ALA A 146 11.80 24.27 10.01
C ALA A 146 13.03 23.37 9.74
N ARG A 147 14.15 23.60 10.44
CA ARG A 147 15.38 22.79 10.32
C ARG A 147 15.14 21.33 10.75
N ARG A 148 14.52 21.13 11.91
CA ARG A 148 14.20 19.81 12.50
C ARG A 148 13.18 19.04 11.66
N THR A 149 12.14 19.70 11.13
CA THR A 149 11.19 19.07 10.19
C THR A 149 11.86 18.64 8.88
N GLN A 150 12.81 19.42 8.36
CA GLN A 150 13.56 19.03 7.16
C GLN A 150 14.45 17.81 7.43
N VAL A 151 15.16 17.76 8.58
CA VAL A 151 15.93 16.58 9.01
C VAL A 151 15.06 15.33 9.08
N LEU A 152 13.86 15.40 9.69
CA LEU A 152 12.94 14.26 9.75
C LEU A 152 12.50 13.78 8.36
N ARG A 153 12.20 14.72 7.46
CA ARG A 153 11.82 14.43 6.06
C ARG A 153 12.96 13.71 5.32
N ASP A 154 14.19 14.21 5.43
CA ASP A 154 15.32 13.67 4.69
C ASP A 154 15.77 12.31 5.24
N VAL A 155 15.72 12.12 6.57
CA VAL A 155 15.91 10.80 7.21
C VAL A 155 14.84 9.82 6.74
N ALA A 156 13.56 10.20 6.72
CA ALA A 156 12.47 9.34 6.24
C ALA A 156 12.64 8.98 4.75
N ALA A 157 12.99 9.94 3.90
CA ALA A 157 13.16 9.73 2.46
C ALA A 157 14.35 8.81 2.13
N ARG A 158 15.47 8.94 2.85
CA ARG A 158 16.65 8.07 2.70
C ARG A 158 16.38 6.66 3.22
N THR A 159 15.89 6.54 4.46
CA THR A 159 15.69 5.24 5.12
C THR A 159 14.49 4.45 4.58
N GLY A 160 13.47 5.12 4.05
CA GLY A 160 12.28 4.46 3.48
C GLY A 160 12.53 3.64 2.20
N GLN A 161 13.71 3.75 1.59
CA GLN A 161 14.12 2.94 0.42
C GLN A 161 14.98 1.72 0.79
N ALA A 162 15.27 1.52 2.09
CA ALA A 162 16.07 0.40 2.57
C ALA A 162 15.40 -0.97 2.32
N LYS A 163 16.22 -1.97 2.01
CA LYS A 163 15.84 -3.40 1.94
C LYS A 163 16.56 -4.25 2.99
N THR A 164 17.61 -3.70 3.59
CA THR A 164 18.37 -4.31 4.68
C THR A 164 18.61 -3.31 5.81
N ASN A 165 18.81 -3.80 7.03
CA ASN A 165 19.20 -2.98 8.17
C ASN A 165 20.53 -2.25 7.91
N GLN A 166 21.39 -2.81 7.07
CA GLN A 166 22.66 -2.18 6.68
C GLN A 166 22.43 -0.93 5.84
N ASP A 167 21.42 -0.93 4.96
CA ASP A 167 21.07 0.24 4.14
C ASP A 167 20.61 1.40 5.04
N ILE A 168 19.89 1.10 6.13
CA ILE A 168 19.49 2.09 7.15
C ILE A 168 20.72 2.64 7.88
N TYR A 169 21.62 1.78 8.36
CA TYR A 169 22.86 2.20 9.04
C TYR A 169 23.73 3.10 8.14
N THR A 170 23.94 2.71 6.88
CA THR A 170 24.70 3.51 5.91
C THR A 170 23.99 4.85 5.63
N SER A 171 22.68 4.84 5.36
CA SER A 171 21.91 6.05 5.06
C SER A 171 21.94 7.09 6.18
N LEU A 172 21.94 6.65 7.44
CA LEU A 172 22.04 7.53 8.61
C LEU A 172 23.47 8.02 8.87
N THR A 173 24.49 7.25 8.44
CA THR A 173 25.90 7.66 8.51
C THR A 173 26.21 8.73 7.46
N ASP A 174 25.81 8.49 6.21
CA ASP A 174 26.06 9.37 5.06
C ASP A 174 25.32 10.72 5.19
N ALA A 175 24.16 10.74 5.84
CA ALA A 175 23.36 11.95 6.07
C ALA A 175 23.83 12.79 7.28
N SER A 176 24.90 12.38 7.98
CA SER A 176 25.28 12.98 9.27
C SER A 176 25.61 14.47 9.22
N SER A 177 26.13 14.96 8.08
CA SER A 177 26.35 16.39 7.83
C SER A 177 25.06 17.21 7.79
N ASP A 178 23.96 16.62 7.31
CA ASP A 178 22.71 17.32 7.03
C ASP A 178 21.97 17.70 8.33
N PHE A 179 22.23 16.95 9.41
CA PHE A 179 21.56 17.11 10.71
C PHE A 179 22.47 17.48 11.88
N ALA A 180 23.79 17.63 11.67
CA ALA A 180 24.81 17.82 12.71
C ALA A 180 24.54 18.98 13.70
N LEU A 181 23.72 19.97 13.33
CA LEU A 181 23.37 21.12 14.16
C LEU A 181 22.38 20.82 15.30
N ASP A 182 21.42 19.91 15.07
CA ASP A 182 20.44 19.43 16.06
C ASP A 182 20.75 18.00 16.55
N LEU A 183 21.59 17.26 15.82
CA LEU A 183 22.05 15.91 16.13
C LEU A 183 23.58 15.83 15.96
N PRO A 184 24.39 16.33 16.92
CA PRO A 184 25.86 16.35 16.81
C PRO A 184 26.47 14.96 16.56
N PHE A 185 25.88 13.92 17.15
CA PHE A 185 26.19 12.53 16.82
C PHE A 185 24.95 11.64 16.95
N LEU A 186 25.00 10.48 16.28
CA LEU A 186 24.03 9.40 16.42
C LEU A 186 24.77 8.05 16.46
N LEU A 187 24.54 7.28 17.52
CA LEU A 187 25.03 5.91 17.66
C LEU A 187 23.87 4.93 17.59
N ILE A 188 24.02 3.82 16.87
CA ILE A 188 22.95 2.85 16.63
C ILE A 188 23.37 1.47 17.14
N TYR A 189 22.64 0.95 18.12
CA TYR A 189 22.89 -0.34 18.78
C TYR A 189 21.83 -1.37 18.40
N LYS A 190 22.26 -2.63 18.23
CA LYS A 190 21.37 -3.79 18.10
C LYS A 190 21.52 -4.69 19.33
N ILE A 191 20.41 -5.06 19.93
CA ILE A 191 20.33 -6.02 21.05
C ILE A 191 20.41 -7.46 20.51
N GLN A 192 20.98 -8.37 21.29
CA GLN A 192 20.95 -9.81 21.06
C GLN A 192 20.13 -10.51 22.16
N ASP A 193 18.89 -10.88 21.83
CA ASP A 193 17.89 -11.51 22.72
C ASP A 193 18.43 -12.72 23.50
N GLU A 194 19.41 -13.46 22.96
CA GLU A 194 20.00 -14.67 23.58
C GLU A 194 21.10 -14.39 24.61
N GLN A 195 21.67 -13.17 24.65
CA GLN A 195 22.88 -12.85 25.41
C GLN A 195 22.76 -11.60 26.30
N ASN A 196 21.67 -10.85 26.16
CA ASN A 196 21.44 -9.58 26.88
C ASN A 196 22.57 -8.54 26.63
N GLN A 197 23.24 -8.64 25.48
CA GLN A 197 24.25 -7.71 25.00
C GLN A 197 23.67 -6.79 23.92
N ALA A 198 24.13 -5.53 23.90
CA ALA A 198 23.85 -4.58 22.85
C ALA A 198 25.16 -4.15 22.17
N HIS A 199 25.29 -4.41 20.87
CA HIS A 199 26.49 -4.05 20.10
C HIS A 199 26.21 -2.87 19.19
N LEU A 200 27.19 -1.98 19.10
CA LEU A 200 27.22 -0.88 18.15
C LEU A 200 27.20 -1.41 16.70
N LYS A 201 26.48 -0.72 15.82
CA LYS A 201 26.33 -1.07 14.39
C LYS A 201 26.55 0.11 13.44
N SER A 202 26.38 1.33 13.92
CA SER A 202 26.57 2.57 13.15
C SER A 202 27.00 3.70 14.07
N MET A 203 27.88 4.57 13.57
CA MET A 203 28.38 5.75 14.24
C MET A 203 28.32 6.92 13.25
N ALA A 204 27.67 8.01 13.63
CA ALA A 204 27.45 9.17 12.78
C ALA A 204 27.81 10.46 13.54
N GLY A 205 28.41 11.44 12.86
CA GLY A 205 28.71 12.78 13.40
C GLY A 205 29.90 12.92 14.36
N LEU A 206 30.50 11.82 14.85
CA LEU A 206 31.70 11.85 15.69
C LEU A 206 32.97 12.24 14.92
N SER A 207 33.89 12.92 15.59
CA SER A 207 35.19 13.32 15.02
C SER A 207 36.14 12.13 14.86
N ALA A 208 36.80 12.04 13.71
CA ALA A 208 37.77 10.99 13.40
C ALA A 208 39.10 11.12 14.17
N ASP A 209 39.42 12.31 14.70
CA ASP A 209 40.68 12.59 15.39
C ASP A 209 40.68 12.16 16.86
N HIS A 210 39.59 11.58 17.38
CA HIS A 210 39.44 11.20 18.80
C HIS A 210 39.06 9.72 18.93
N LEU A 211 39.62 9.06 19.94
CA LEU A 211 39.38 7.63 20.19
C LEU A 211 38.00 7.42 20.82
N PHE A 212 37.15 6.64 20.14
CA PHE A 212 35.90 6.17 20.71
C PHE A 212 36.16 5.16 21.84
N PRO A 213 35.50 5.27 23.01
CA PRO A 213 35.67 4.31 24.11
C PRO A 213 35.31 2.88 23.71
N VAL A 214 36.17 1.92 24.02
CA VAL A 214 36.00 0.51 23.61
C VAL A 214 34.80 -0.12 24.34
N GLU A 215 34.58 0.33 25.57
CA GLU A 215 33.49 -0.01 26.48
C GLU A 215 32.10 0.34 25.91
N LEU A 216 32.03 1.16 24.85
CA LEU A 216 30.78 1.53 24.18
C LEU A 216 30.55 0.78 22.86
N THR A 217 31.45 -0.14 22.48
CA THR A 217 31.26 -0.98 21.29
C THR A 217 30.34 -2.18 21.56
N GLU A 218 30.31 -2.66 22.80
CA GLU A 218 29.53 -3.79 23.31
C GLU A 218 29.13 -3.52 24.77
N LEU A 219 27.83 -3.60 25.06
CA LEU A 219 27.23 -3.17 26.32
C LEU A 219 26.33 -4.27 26.92
N ASP A 220 26.57 -4.63 28.18
CA ASP A 220 25.67 -5.49 28.95
C ASP A 220 24.43 -4.70 29.38
N VAL A 221 23.26 -5.11 28.91
CA VAL A 221 21.98 -4.42 29.14
C VAL A 221 21.52 -4.50 30.61
N ALA A 222 21.97 -5.50 31.38
CA ALA A 222 21.61 -5.66 32.79
C ALA A 222 22.61 -4.98 33.75
N GLN A 223 23.87 -4.80 33.35
CA GLN A 223 24.88 -4.11 34.16
C GLN A 223 24.96 -2.60 33.88
N THR A 224 24.28 -2.11 32.85
CA THR A 224 24.30 -0.69 32.45
C THR A 224 23.04 0.02 32.95
N ASP A 225 23.13 0.81 34.03
CA ASP A 225 21.98 1.50 34.66
C ASP A 225 21.08 2.24 33.66
N TRP A 226 21.67 2.94 32.68
CA TRP A 226 20.95 3.73 31.67
C TRP A 226 20.40 2.89 30.50
N LEU A 227 20.51 1.56 30.54
CA LEU A 227 19.81 0.62 29.66
C LEU A 227 18.60 -0.06 30.36
N THR A 228 18.29 0.29 31.60
CA THR A 228 17.02 -0.12 32.24
C THR A 228 15.80 0.47 31.52
N ASP A 229 14.66 -0.24 31.56
CA ASP A 229 13.39 0.15 30.91
C ASP A 229 13.53 0.58 29.43
N LEU A 230 14.24 -0.23 28.63
CA LEU A 230 14.53 0.00 27.21
C LEU A 230 13.36 0.53 26.35
N PRO A 231 12.09 0.11 26.50
CA PRO A 231 10.99 0.61 25.67
C PRO A 231 10.67 2.11 25.84
N GLN A 232 11.23 2.79 26.85
CA GLN A 232 11.03 4.22 27.07
C GLN A 232 12.21 5.06 26.55
N THR A 233 11.92 6.31 26.16
CA THR A 233 12.95 7.32 25.91
C THR A 233 13.57 7.77 27.23
N LEU A 234 14.91 7.83 27.30
CA LEU A 234 15.63 8.26 28.51
C LEU A 234 16.61 9.39 28.18
N VAL A 235 16.59 10.46 28.97
CA VAL A 235 17.59 11.54 28.92
C VAL A 235 18.74 11.17 29.85
N ILE A 236 19.98 11.29 29.36
CA ILE A 236 21.20 10.95 30.08
C ILE A 236 22.08 12.20 30.13
N GLU A 237 22.08 12.85 31.30
CA GLU A 237 22.90 14.03 31.62
C GLU A 237 24.27 13.62 32.21
N ASN A 238 25.22 14.56 32.24
CA ASN A 238 26.61 14.36 32.65
C ASN A 238 27.33 13.28 31.82
N LEU A 239 27.23 13.36 30.49
CA LEU A 239 27.76 12.36 29.55
C LEU A 239 29.22 11.99 29.85
N ALA A 240 30.06 13.00 30.12
CA ALA A 240 31.48 12.82 30.42
C ALA A 240 31.77 11.96 31.68
N GLU A 241 30.86 11.95 32.66
CA GLU A 241 31.01 11.15 33.90
C GLU A 241 30.46 9.73 33.76
N ARG A 242 29.44 9.53 32.90
CA ARG A 242 28.73 8.25 32.74
C ARG A 242 29.21 7.37 31.60
N ILE A 243 29.63 8.00 30.50
CA ILE A 243 29.84 7.39 29.18
C ILE A 243 31.19 7.87 28.58
N GLY A 244 31.70 9.01 29.03
CA GLY A 244 32.93 9.64 28.54
C GLY A 244 32.64 10.76 27.53
N SER A 245 33.64 11.61 27.28
CA SER A 245 33.50 12.75 26.36
C SER A 245 33.42 12.28 24.91
N LEU A 246 32.23 12.29 24.32
CA LEU A 246 32.02 12.05 22.89
C LEU A 246 32.09 13.37 22.12
N HIS A 247 33.16 13.55 21.32
CA HIS A 247 33.37 14.74 20.50
C HIS A 247 32.80 14.53 19.09
N GLY A 248 31.85 15.37 18.69
CA GLY A 248 31.15 15.27 17.41
C GLY A 248 30.24 16.47 17.15
N GLY A 249 29.80 16.59 15.90
CA GLY A 249 29.06 17.75 15.40
C GLY A 249 29.95 18.92 15.00
N PRO A 250 29.37 20.09 14.69
CA PRO A 250 30.06 21.24 14.10
C PRO A 250 30.54 22.26 15.14
N TYR A 251 30.71 21.84 16.39
CA TYR A 251 31.04 22.68 17.54
C TYR A 251 32.26 22.13 18.29
N GLU A 252 33.07 23.00 18.91
CA GLU A 252 34.23 22.57 19.70
C GLU A 252 33.83 22.01 21.07
N GLU A 253 32.67 22.41 21.58
CA GLU A 253 32.07 21.94 22.83
C GLU A 253 31.44 20.54 22.65
N SER A 254 31.79 19.59 23.52
CA SER A 254 31.18 18.26 23.51
C SER A 254 29.75 18.28 24.08
N PRO A 255 28.79 17.55 23.48
CA PRO A 255 27.46 17.33 24.06
C PRO A 255 27.50 16.89 25.54
N HIS A 256 26.93 17.71 26.43
CA HIS A 256 26.79 17.37 27.85
C HIS A 256 25.74 16.27 28.12
N THR A 257 24.76 16.17 27.23
CA THR A 257 23.56 15.34 27.39
C THR A 257 23.31 14.53 26.12
N VAL A 258 22.80 13.31 26.28
CA VAL A 258 22.41 12.41 25.17
C VAL A 258 21.01 11.86 25.44
N VAL A 259 20.24 11.60 24.38
CA VAL A 259 18.90 10.99 24.47
C VAL A 259 18.97 9.56 23.94
N ARG A 260 18.56 8.59 24.78
CA ARG A 260 18.38 7.19 24.40
C ARG A 260 16.98 6.99 23.84
N LEU A 261 16.87 6.49 22.61
CA LEU A 261 15.60 6.25 21.92
C LEU A 261 15.47 4.77 21.54
N PRO A 262 14.33 4.10 21.80
CA PRO A 262 14.12 2.71 21.41
C PRO A 262 13.97 2.55 19.89
N ILE A 263 14.38 1.39 19.37
CA ILE A 263 14.04 0.92 18.02
C ILE A 263 13.05 -0.23 18.18
N LEU A 264 11.77 0.05 17.92
CA LEU A 264 10.67 -0.92 18.02
C LEU A 264 10.34 -1.50 16.65
N LEU A 265 9.88 -2.76 16.63
CA LEU A 265 9.22 -3.35 15.46
C LEU A 265 7.71 -3.38 15.71
N SER A 266 6.90 -3.14 14.68
CA SER A 266 5.42 -3.22 14.78
C SER A 266 4.88 -4.58 15.27
N THR A 267 5.72 -5.61 15.35
CA THR A 267 5.40 -6.99 15.76
C THR A 267 6.03 -7.41 17.10
N LYS A 268 6.80 -6.55 17.78
CA LYS A 268 7.43 -6.85 19.09
C LYS A 268 7.17 -5.73 20.11
N GLU A 269 6.76 -6.12 21.32
CA GLU A 269 6.70 -5.20 22.48
C GLU A 269 8.09 -4.81 23.02
N GLN A 270 9.10 -5.65 22.78
CA GLN A 270 10.49 -5.40 23.17
C GLN A 270 11.29 -4.80 22.00
N PRO A 271 12.08 -3.75 22.22
CA PRO A 271 12.89 -3.12 21.18
C PRO A 271 14.02 -4.03 20.71
N ILE A 272 14.33 -3.99 19.41
CA ILE A 272 15.43 -4.75 18.79
C ILE A 272 16.80 -4.07 18.89
N GLY A 273 16.80 -2.84 19.40
CA GLY A 273 17.95 -1.96 19.46
C GLY A 273 17.57 -0.61 20.05
N PHE A 274 18.54 0.29 20.12
CA PHE A 274 18.34 1.67 20.55
C PHE A 274 19.32 2.61 19.85
N LEU A 275 18.98 3.90 19.89
CA LEU A 275 19.79 5.00 19.41
C LEU A 275 20.32 5.77 20.62
N LEU A 276 21.56 6.26 20.55
CA LEU A 276 22.03 7.35 21.41
C LEU A 276 22.25 8.58 20.54
N ALA A 277 21.41 9.60 20.72
CA ALA A 277 21.39 10.82 19.92
C ALA A 277 21.89 11.99 20.77
N GLY A 278 22.99 12.63 20.37
CA GLY A 278 23.58 13.76 21.11
C GLY A 278 22.66 14.98 21.14
N VAL A 279 22.70 15.75 22.23
CA VAL A 279 22.05 17.05 22.36
C VAL A 279 23.04 18.16 21.99
N SER A 280 22.60 19.12 21.18
CA SER A 280 23.42 20.25 20.73
C SER A 280 23.84 21.11 21.93
N PRO A 281 25.14 21.37 22.17
CA PRO A 281 25.62 22.09 23.37
C PRO A 281 25.08 23.52 23.46
N HIS A 282 24.79 24.14 22.31
CA HIS A 282 24.21 25.48 22.21
C HIS A 282 22.68 25.50 22.31
N ARG A 283 22.05 24.44 22.85
CA ARG A 283 20.59 24.34 23.05
C ARG A 283 20.24 23.63 24.37
N ALA A 284 19.35 24.25 25.14
CA ALA A 284 18.61 23.54 26.18
C ALA A 284 17.74 22.41 25.57
N LEU A 285 17.54 21.33 26.32
CA LEU A 285 16.66 20.22 25.95
C LEU A 285 15.20 20.55 26.31
N ASP A 286 14.57 21.35 25.47
CA ASP A 286 13.16 21.76 25.61
C ASP A 286 12.15 20.69 25.11
N THR A 287 10.86 20.97 25.29
CA THR A 287 9.75 20.06 24.90
C THR A 287 9.65 19.85 23.39
N ASP A 288 10.01 20.84 22.56
CA ASP A 288 9.95 20.73 21.11
C ASP A 288 11.15 19.92 20.58
N TYR A 289 12.31 20.03 21.25
CA TYR A 289 13.49 19.22 20.99
C TYR A 289 13.25 17.75 21.37
N LEU A 290 12.65 17.49 22.54
CA LEU A 290 12.19 16.15 22.93
C LEU A 290 11.14 15.59 21.95
N SER A 291 10.23 16.42 21.46
CA SER A 291 9.24 16.03 20.44
C SER A 291 9.90 15.66 19.10
N PHE A 292 10.94 16.40 18.68
CA PHE A 292 11.77 16.03 17.52
C PHE A 292 12.48 14.68 17.70
N TYR A 293 13.07 14.41 18.88
CA TYR A 293 13.68 13.09 19.17
C TYR A 293 12.65 11.95 19.14
N ALA A 294 11.43 12.17 19.66
CA ALA A 294 10.35 11.17 19.60
C ALA A 294 9.89 10.89 18.16
N LEU A 295 9.78 11.93 17.32
CA LEU A 295 9.49 11.78 15.90
C LEU A 295 10.61 11.03 15.15
N LEU A 296 11.88 11.33 15.45
CA LEU A 296 13.04 10.64 14.89
C LEU A 296 13.05 9.15 15.24
N ALA A 297 12.75 8.80 16.51
CA ALA A 297 12.64 7.42 16.98
C ALA A 297 11.55 6.65 16.23
N ASN A 298 10.39 7.28 16.01
CA ASN A 298 9.30 6.71 15.24
C ASN A 298 9.70 6.51 13.77
N THR A 299 10.26 7.52 13.10
CA THR A 299 10.73 7.42 11.70
C THR A 299 11.71 6.26 11.51
N ILE A 300 12.69 6.12 12.39
CA ILE A 300 13.69 5.05 12.32
C ILE A 300 13.05 3.68 12.62
N SER A 301 12.18 3.58 13.63
CA SER A 301 11.45 2.34 13.96
C SER A 301 10.53 1.87 12.81
N THR A 302 9.89 2.79 12.09
CA THR A 302 9.14 2.48 10.86
C THR A 302 10.04 1.91 9.77
N ALA A 303 11.22 2.49 9.53
CA ALA A 303 12.16 1.97 8.54
C ALA A 303 12.62 0.54 8.86
N PHE A 304 12.97 0.25 10.12
CA PHE A 304 13.30 -1.11 10.56
C PHE A 304 12.12 -2.09 10.43
N SER A 305 10.89 -1.63 10.71
CA SER A 305 9.68 -2.44 10.55
C SER A 305 9.40 -2.80 9.09
N ASN A 306 9.56 -1.84 8.17
CA ASN A 306 9.39 -2.06 6.73
C ASN A 306 10.43 -3.06 6.18
N VAL A 307 11.70 -2.91 6.58
CA VAL A 307 12.76 -3.87 6.20
C VAL A 307 12.48 -5.27 6.75
N HIS A 308 12.00 -5.39 8.00
CA HIS A 308 11.64 -6.69 8.58
C HIS A 308 10.49 -7.36 7.80
N ALA A 309 9.45 -6.60 7.47
CA ALA A 309 8.32 -7.08 6.68
C ALA A 309 8.75 -7.57 5.29
N TYR A 310 9.56 -6.77 4.56
CA TYR A 310 10.10 -7.14 3.25
C TYR A 310 10.94 -8.42 3.31
N GLN A 311 11.76 -8.59 4.34
CA GLN A 311 12.57 -9.81 4.51
C GLN A 311 11.75 -11.05 4.90
N GLU A 312 10.62 -10.89 5.60
CA GLU A 312 9.68 -12.01 5.78
C GLU A 312 8.91 -12.35 4.50
N GLU A 313 8.45 -11.35 3.74
CA GLU A 313 7.78 -11.57 2.45
C GLU A 313 8.70 -12.35 1.49
N GLN A 314 9.96 -11.92 1.36
CA GLN A 314 10.96 -12.61 0.53
C GLN A 314 11.20 -14.06 1.00
N LYS A 315 11.43 -14.30 2.31
CA LYS A 315 11.64 -15.66 2.85
C LYS A 315 10.44 -16.57 2.62
N ARG A 316 9.21 -16.04 2.74
CA ARG A 316 7.98 -16.78 2.45
C ARG A 316 7.90 -17.12 0.95
N ALA A 317 8.18 -16.18 0.06
CA ALA A 317 8.20 -16.43 -1.38
C ALA A 317 9.26 -17.48 -1.80
N GLU A 318 10.46 -17.40 -1.24
CA GLU A 318 11.53 -18.39 -1.47
C GLU A 318 11.14 -19.79 -0.96
N ALA A 319 10.53 -19.89 0.21
CA ALA A 319 10.03 -21.15 0.75
C ALA A 319 8.92 -21.76 -0.12
N LEU A 320 7.99 -20.94 -0.62
CA LEU A 320 6.92 -21.40 -1.53
C LEU A 320 7.47 -21.90 -2.87
N ALA A 321 8.45 -21.21 -3.45
CA ALA A 321 9.13 -21.64 -4.67
C ALA A 321 9.88 -22.97 -4.48
N ALA A 322 10.55 -23.15 -3.34
CA ALA A 322 11.21 -24.42 -2.99
C ALA A 322 10.20 -25.58 -2.85
N ILE A 323 9.03 -25.33 -2.26
CA ILE A 323 7.95 -26.32 -2.14
C ILE A 323 7.42 -26.76 -3.50
N ASP A 324 7.16 -25.84 -4.44
CA ASP A 324 6.68 -26.22 -5.78
C ASP A 324 7.75 -26.99 -6.60
N GLN A 325 9.01 -26.57 -6.51
CA GLN A 325 10.13 -27.28 -7.12
C GLN A 325 10.25 -28.71 -6.58
N ALA A 326 10.10 -28.89 -5.26
CA ALA A 326 10.09 -30.21 -4.62
C ALA A 326 8.86 -31.06 -5.01
N LYS A 327 7.65 -30.48 -5.03
CA LYS A 327 6.40 -31.12 -5.49
C LYS A 327 6.57 -31.67 -6.91
N THR A 328 7.15 -30.90 -7.82
CA THR A 328 7.31 -31.37 -9.20
C THR A 328 8.42 -32.42 -9.35
N ALA A 329 9.52 -32.31 -8.59
CA ALA A 329 10.58 -33.32 -8.57
C ALA A 329 10.06 -34.67 -8.05
N PHE A 330 9.26 -34.65 -6.98
CA PHE A 330 8.59 -35.82 -6.40
C PHE A 330 7.78 -36.59 -7.45
N PHE A 331 6.85 -35.95 -8.15
CA PHE A 331 6.03 -36.62 -9.17
C PHE A 331 6.87 -37.20 -10.32
N SER A 332 7.90 -36.47 -10.78
CA SER A 332 8.80 -36.96 -11.83
C SER A 332 9.55 -38.24 -11.43
N ASN A 333 9.85 -38.43 -10.13
CA ASN A 333 10.50 -39.63 -9.62
C ASN A 333 9.50 -40.79 -9.41
N VAL A 334 8.31 -40.50 -8.83
CA VAL A 334 7.18 -41.47 -8.74
C VAL A 334 6.89 -42.07 -10.12
N SER A 335 6.86 -41.24 -11.16
CA SER A 335 6.65 -41.62 -12.56
C SER A 335 7.57 -42.75 -13.03
N HIS A 336 8.86 -42.62 -12.72
CA HIS A 336 9.91 -43.52 -13.18
C HIS A 336 9.87 -44.86 -12.45
N GLU A 337 9.66 -44.82 -11.14
CA GLU A 337 9.60 -46.01 -10.28
C GLU A 337 8.29 -46.80 -10.44
N PHE A 338 7.21 -46.19 -10.94
CA PHE A 338 6.02 -46.93 -11.38
C PHE A 338 6.15 -47.52 -12.80
N ARG A 339 6.77 -46.80 -13.75
CA ARG A 339 6.96 -47.32 -15.12
C ARG A 339 7.91 -48.52 -15.18
N THR A 340 8.96 -48.52 -14.37
CA THR A 340 9.98 -49.59 -14.36
C THR A 340 9.42 -51.00 -14.09
N PRO A 341 8.66 -51.27 -13.00
CA PRO A 341 8.04 -52.57 -12.79
C PRO A 341 6.96 -52.91 -13.82
N LEU A 342 6.23 -51.92 -14.36
CA LEU A 342 5.24 -52.15 -15.41
C LEU A 342 5.87 -52.73 -16.69
N THR A 343 6.96 -52.14 -17.19
CA THR A 343 7.68 -52.67 -18.36
C THR A 343 8.20 -54.09 -18.11
N LEU A 344 8.65 -54.38 -16.88
CA LEU A 344 9.14 -55.71 -16.47
C LEU A 344 8.02 -56.75 -16.25
N MET A 345 6.75 -56.33 -16.18
CA MET A 345 5.58 -57.23 -16.18
C MET A 345 5.03 -57.44 -17.60
N LEU A 346 4.96 -56.38 -18.42
CA LEU A 346 4.32 -56.41 -19.73
C LEU A 346 5.08 -57.28 -20.75
N GLY A 347 6.40 -57.11 -20.89
CA GLY A 347 7.21 -57.92 -21.83
C GLY A 347 7.02 -59.44 -21.64
N PRO A 348 7.22 -59.99 -20.42
CA PRO A 348 6.93 -61.39 -20.12
C PRO A 348 5.48 -61.84 -20.40
N LEU A 349 4.48 -60.97 -20.22
CA LEU A 349 3.08 -61.27 -20.53
C LEU A 349 2.82 -61.26 -22.05
N GLU A 350 3.45 -60.36 -22.79
CA GLU A 350 3.37 -60.28 -24.26
C GLU A 350 4.08 -61.47 -24.93
N GLU A 351 5.22 -61.91 -24.40
CA GLU A 351 5.92 -63.13 -24.83
C GLU A 351 5.06 -64.38 -24.57
N LEU A 352 4.47 -64.52 -23.37
CA LEU A 352 3.54 -65.61 -23.05
C LEU A 352 2.25 -65.60 -23.90
N LEU A 353 1.78 -64.43 -24.36
CA LEU A 353 0.62 -64.30 -25.25
C LEU A 353 0.94 -64.56 -26.73
N GLN A 354 2.22 -64.62 -27.11
CA GLN A 354 2.67 -65.01 -28.45
C GLN A 354 2.97 -66.51 -28.57
N ASP A 355 3.14 -67.23 -27.44
CA ASP A 355 3.35 -68.68 -27.44
C ASP A 355 2.06 -69.42 -27.86
N THR A 356 2.15 -70.18 -28.96
CA THR A 356 1.05 -70.96 -29.52
C THR A 356 0.59 -72.12 -28.63
N THR A 357 1.45 -72.63 -27.73
CA THR A 357 1.09 -73.65 -26.74
C THR A 357 0.25 -73.05 -25.61
N VAL A 358 0.60 -71.84 -25.15
CA VAL A 358 -0.15 -71.08 -24.15
C VAL A 358 -1.50 -70.63 -24.71
N LEU A 359 -1.53 -70.18 -25.96
CA LEU A 359 -2.76 -69.77 -26.66
C LEU A 359 -3.79 -70.90 -26.85
N ALA A 360 -3.36 -72.17 -26.81
CA ALA A 360 -4.21 -73.35 -26.90
C ALA A 360 -4.71 -73.87 -25.52
N SER A 361 -4.26 -73.27 -24.42
CA SER A 361 -4.44 -73.79 -23.06
C SER A 361 -5.58 -73.11 -22.27
N PRO A 362 -6.27 -73.83 -21.35
CA PRO A 362 -7.20 -73.22 -20.39
C PRO A 362 -6.62 -72.06 -19.55
N TYR A 363 -5.29 -71.95 -19.39
CA TYR A 363 -4.69 -70.80 -18.68
C TYR A 363 -4.55 -69.51 -19.52
N LYS A 364 -4.94 -69.52 -20.81
CA LYS A 364 -5.02 -68.30 -21.64
C LYS A 364 -5.86 -67.18 -21.01
N ALA A 365 -7.06 -67.49 -20.52
CA ALA A 365 -7.99 -66.47 -20.02
C ALA A 365 -7.48 -65.73 -18.75
N PRO A 366 -6.86 -66.41 -17.76
CA PRO A 366 -6.11 -65.74 -16.70
C PRO A 366 -4.95 -64.86 -17.18
N ILE A 367 -4.16 -65.30 -18.18
CA ILE A 367 -3.04 -64.50 -18.71
C ILE A 367 -3.56 -63.24 -19.42
N GLU A 368 -4.59 -63.37 -20.27
CA GLU A 368 -5.25 -62.21 -20.88
C GLU A 368 -5.85 -61.25 -19.84
N ALA A 369 -6.48 -61.77 -18.78
CA ALA A 369 -7.03 -60.95 -17.70
C ALA A 369 -5.92 -60.19 -16.97
N THR A 370 -4.77 -60.84 -16.75
CA THR A 370 -3.58 -60.25 -16.14
C THR A 370 -3.01 -59.13 -17.02
N HIS A 371 -2.85 -59.40 -18.32
CA HIS A 371 -2.40 -58.42 -19.33
C HIS A 371 -3.34 -57.20 -19.42
N ARG A 372 -4.67 -57.41 -19.47
CA ARG A 372 -5.66 -56.32 -19.45
C ARG A 372 -5.54 -55.43 -18.20
N ASN A 373 -5.31 -56.04 -17.03
CA ASN A 373 -5.09 -55.27 -15.79
C ASN A 373 -3.75 -54.52 -15.82
N ALA A 374 -2.68 -55.10 -16.37
CA ALA A 374 -1.38 -54.44 -16.51
C ALA A 374 -1.45 -53.22 -17.45
N LEU A 375 -2.18 -53.34 -18.57
CA LEU A 375 -2.43 -52.22 -19.50
C LEU A 375 -3.31 -51.12 -18.85
N ARG A 376 -4.36 -51.47 -18.10
CA ARG A 376 -5.17 -50.50 -17.33
C ARG A 376 -4.30 -49.74 -16.32
N LEU A 377 -3.40 -50.44 -15.63
CA LEU A 377 -2.48 -49.85 -14.66
C LEU A 377 -1.46 -48.93 -15.35
N LEU A 378 -0.92 -49.31 -16.52
CA LEU A 378 -0.08 -48.44 -17.35
C LEU A 378 -0.82 -47.17 -17.83
N LYS A 379 -2.10 -47.28 -18.22
CA LYS A 379 -2.92 -46.12 -18.62
C LYS A 379 -3.14 -45.16 -17.44
N LEU A 380 -3.47 -45.69 -16.25
CA LEU A 380 -3.60 -44.90 -15.02
C LEU A 380 -2.31 -44.17 -14.66
N VAL A 381 -1.15 -44.85 -14.70
CA VAL A 381 0.15 -44.21 -14.47
C VAL A 381 0.42 -43.13 -15.51
N ASN A 382 0.22 -43.36 -16.81
CA ASN A 382 0.49 -42.35 -17.84
C ASN A 382 -0.43 -41.12 -17.73
N ASN A 383 -1.72 -41.30 -17.48
CA ASN A 383 -2.66 -40.18 -17.23
C ASN A 383 -2.23 -39.32 -16.03
N LEU A 384 -1.72 -39.96 -14.98
CA LEU A 384 -1.19 -39.33 -13.78
C LEU A 384 0.09 -38.52 -14.07
N LEU A 385 0.88 -38.91 -15.07
CA LEU A 385 2.08 -38.16 -15.48
C LEU A 385 1.71 -36.92 -16.31
N ASP A 386 0.76 -37.05 -17.23
CA ASP A 386 0.27 -35.94 -18.05
C ASP A 386 -0.35 -34.86 -17.15
N PHE A 387 -1.13 -35.25 -16.13
CA PHE A 387 -1.61 -34.34 -15.09
C PHE A 387 -0.47 -33.55 -14.43
N SER A 388 0.56 -34.22 -13.89
CA SER A 388 1.67 -33.54 -13.21
C SER A 388 2.45 -32.59 -14.13
N ARG A 389 2.62 -32.95 -15.40
CA ARG A 389 3.30 -32.10 -16.41
C ARG A 389 2.50 -30.85 -16.75
N ILE A 390 1.17 -30.95 -16.77
CA ILE A 390 0.25 -29.84 -17.03
C ILE A 390 0.17 -28.92 -15.80
N GLU A 391 0.01 -29.47 -14.59
CA GLU A 391 -0.06 -28.67 -13.36
C GLU A 391 1.18 -27.80 -13.17
N ALA A 392 2.37 -28.36 -13.40
CA ALA A 392 3.64 -27.63 -13.31
C ALA A 392 3.91 -26.67 -14.49
N SER A 393 2.94 -26.45 -15.40
CA SER A 393 3.08 -25.65 -16.63
C SER A 393 4.24 -26.07 -17.54
N ARG A 394 4.63 -27.36 -17.53
CA ARG A 394 5.80 -27.88 -18.27
C ARG A 394 5.46 -28.46 -19.64
N VAL A 395 4.17 -28.60 -19.97
CA VAL A 395 3.74 -28.96 -21.33
C VAL A 395 3.94 -27.76 -22.26
N LYS A 396 4.95 -27.85 -23.13
CA LYS A 396 5.12 -26.97 -24.28
C LYS A 396 4.45 -27.62 -25.48
N ALA A 397 3.37 -27.03 -25.97
CA ALA A 397 2.72 -27.45 -27.21
C ALA A 397 3.61 -27.16 -28.43
N SER A 398 3.42 -27.93 -29.51
CA SER A 398 4.06 -27.72 -30.81
C SER A 398 2.99 -27.47 -31.87
N PHE A 399 2.51 -26.23 -31.95
CA PHE A 399 1.40 -25.88 -32.84
C PHE A 399 1.85 -25.89 -34.31
N ARG A 400 1.20 -26.72 -35.13
CA ARG A 400 1.54 -26.97 -36.54
C ARG A 400 0.32 -26.80 -37.43
N PRO A 401 0.50 -26.50 -38.73
CA PRO A 401 -0.60 -26.49 -39.68
C PRO A 401 -1.20 -27.91 -39.84
N VAL A 402 -2.39 -28.14 -39.28
CA VAL A 402 -3.08 -29.44 -39.27
C VAL A 402 -4.42 -29.36 -39.99
N ASP A 403 -4.75 -30.41 -40.75
CA ASP A 403 -6.11 -30.65 -41.23
C ASP A 403 -6.93 -31.34 -40.12
N LEU A 404 -7.63 -30.53 -39.33
CA LEU A 404 -8.50 -31.04 -38.26
C LEU A 404 -9.67 -31.87 -38.78
N VAL A 405 -10.10 -31.68 -40.03
CA VAL A 405 -11.21 -32.42 -40.63
C VAL A 405 -10.75 -33.85 -40.92
N ALA A 406 -9.62 -34.03 -41.60
CA ALA A 406 -9.03 -35.34 -41.84
C ALA A 406 -8.72 -36.07 -40.52
N LEU A 407 -8.06 -35.40 -39.57
CA LEU A 407 -7.69 -36.00 -38.27
C LEU A 407 -8.92 -36.43 -37.45
N THR A 408 -9.99 -35.63 -37.45
CA THR A 408 -11.22 -35.96 -36.70
C THR A 408 -12.02 -37.07 -37.39
N LEU A 409 -12.00 -37.14 -38.73
CA LEU A 409 -12.59 -38.26 -39.49
C LEU A 409 -11.85 -39.58 -39.24
N ASP A 410 -10.51 -39.58 -39.22
CA ASP A 410 -9.71 -40.76 -38.88
C ASP A 410 -10.04 -41.26 -37.47
N LEU A 411 -10.05 -40.37 -36.47
CA LEU A 411 -10.35 -40.71 -35.07
C LEU A 411 -11.78 -41.24 -34.89
N THR A 412 -12.78 -40.56 -35.45
CA THR A 412 -14.19 -41.01 -35.37
C THR A 412 -14.42 -42.35 -36.08
N SER A 413 -13.73 -42.62 -37.20
CA SER A 413 -13.82 -43.91 -37.90
C SER A 413 -13.50 -45.11 -37.00
N SER A 414 -12.51 -44.95 -36.11
CA SER A 414 -12.06 -45.98 -35.17
C SER A 414 -13.10 -46.32 -34.10
N PHE A 415 -13.96 -45.36 -33.75
CA PHE A 415 -15.04 -45.53 -32.77
C PHE A 415 -16.35 -46.06 -33.36
N ARG A 416 -16.59 -45.89 -34.67
CA ARG A 416 -17.86 -46.22 -35.34
C ARG A 416 -18.38 -47.63 -35.01
N SER A 417 -17.54 -48.64 -35.22
CA SER A 417 -17.86 -50.05 -34.97
C SER A 417 -18.24 -50.34 -33.51
N LEU A 418 -17.69 -49.58 -32.57
CA LEU A 418 -17.97 -49.73 -31.14
C LEU A 418 -19.30 -49.08 -30.77
N ILE A 419 -19.53 -47.85 -31.23
CA ILE A 419 -20.76 -47.09 -30.97
C ILE A 419 -21.98 -47.83 -31.55
N GLU A 420 -21.87 -48.31 -32.79
CA GLU A 420 -22.92 -49.09 -33.46
C GLU A 420 -23.15 -50.45 -32.77
N ARG A 421 -22.09 -51.12 -32.28
CA ARG A 421 -22.21 -52.33 -31.44
C ARG A 421 -22.86 -52.08 -30.09
N GLY A 422 -22.79 -50.86 -29.56
CA GLY A 422 -23.53 -50.42 -28.37
C GLY A 422 -25.03 -50.21 -28.60
N GLY A 423 -25.52 -50.38 -29.84
CA GLY A 423 -26.91 -50.13 -30.21
C GLY A 423 -27.22 -48.65 -30.42
N LEU A 424 -26.21 -47.81 -30.64
CA LEU A 424 -26.34 -46.37 -30.85
C LEU A 424 -26.13 -45.99 -32.31
N GLN A 425 -26.89 -45.01 -32.80
CA GLN A 425 -26.66 -44.43 -34.12
C GLN A 425 -25.47 -43.46 -34.07
N PHE A 426 -24.43 -43.69 -34.87
CA PHE A 426 -23.26 -42.81 -34.93
C PHE A 426 -23.25 -41.92 -36.18
N VAL A 427 -23.42 -40.61 -35.98
CA VAL A 427 -23.40 -39.59 -37.03
C VAL A 427 -22.11 -38.80 -36.97
N VAL A 428 -21.47 -38.56 -38.12
CA VAL A 428 -20.25 -37.74 -38.22
C VAL A 428 -20.43 -36.78 -39.39
N ASP A 429 -20.30 -35.48 -39.15
CA ASP A 429 -20.55 -34.42 -40.12
C ASP A 429 -19.45 -33.33 -40.02
N CYS A 430 -18.36 -33.54 -40.73
CA CYS A 430 -17.19 -32.64 -40.71
C CYS A 430 -17.16 -31.79 -42.00
N HIS A 431 -17.39 -30.49 -41.84
CA HIS A 431 -17.38 -29.50 -42.92
C HIS A 431 -15.96 -28.95 -43.16
N PRO A 432 -15.58 -28.62 -44.42
CA PRO A 432 -14.29 -28.00 -44.72
C PRO A 432 -14.10 -26.66 -43.99
N LEU A 433 -12.97 -26.49 -43.29
CA LEU A 433 -12.62 -25.23 -42.62
C LEU A 433 -12.06 -24.22 -43.63
N PRO A 434 -12.36 -22.90 -43.50
CA PRO A 434 -11.97 -21.88 -44.48
C PRO A 434 -10.48 -21.51 -44.44
N SER A 435 -9.76 -21.94 -43.41
CA SER A 435 -8.33 -21.70 -43.23
C SER A 435 -7.71 -22.78 -42.34
N THR A 436 -6.44 -23.10 -42.57
CA THR A 436 -5.67 -24.04 -41.74
C THR A 436 -5.60 -23.60 -40.27
N VAL A 437 -5.81 -24.56 -39.36
CA VAL A 437 -5.66 -24.35 -37.92
C VAL A 437 -4.25 -24.72 -37.49
N TYR A 438 -3.66 -23.95 -36.58
CA TYR A 438 -2.41 -24.31 -35.94
C TYR A 438 -2.71 -25.04 -34.62
N ALA A 439 -2.50 -26.35 -34.61
CA ALA A 439 -2.84 -27.23 -33.49
C ALA A 439 -1.69 -28.20 -33.17
N ASP A 440 -1.66 -28.70 -31.94
CA ASP A 440 -0.83 -29.83 -31.56
C ASP A 440 -1.61 -31.13 -31.78
N THR A 441 -1.09 -32.03 -32.62
CA THR A 441 -1.81 -33.24 -33.05
C THR A 441 -2.11 -34.19 -31.91
N GLU A 442 -1.17 -34.42 -30.99
CA GLU A 442 -1.39 -35.33 -29.85
C GLU A 442 -2.43 -34.76 -28.88
N MET A 443 -2.49 -33.43 -28.74
CA MET A 443 -3.48 -32.76 -27.91
C MET A 443 -4.88 -32.82 -28.53
N TRP A 444 -5.01 -32.59 -29.84
CA TRP A 444 -6.31 -32.70 -30.53
C TRP A 444 -6.84 -34.15 -30.52
N GLU A 445 -5.96 -35.14 -30.71
CA GLU A 445 -6.31 -36.56 -30.52
C GLU A 445 -6.86 -36.81 -29.11
N LYS A 446 -6.18 -36.33 -28.06
CA LYS A 446 -6.64 -36.46 -26.67
C LYS A 446 -7.98 -35.75 -26.44
N ILE A 447 -8.22 -34.59 -27.04
CA ILE A 447 -9.50 -33.86 -26.95
C ILE A 447 -10.63 -34.70 -27.56
N VAL A 448 -10.50 -35.09 -28.83
CA VAL A 448 -11.53 -35.86 -29.56
C VAL A 448 -11.78 -37.22 -28.91
N LEU A 449 -10.72 -37.95 -28.50
CA LEU A 449 -10.86 -39.28 -27.90
C LEU A 449 -11.48 -39.26 -26.51
N ASN A 450 -11.17 -38.27 -25.65
CA ASN A 450 -11.85 -38.16 -24.35
C ASN A 450 -13.34 -37.80 -24.52
N LEU A 451 -13.67 -36.88 -25.43
CA LEU A 451 -15.07 -36.49 -25.66
C LEU A 451 -15.88 -37.62 -26.33
N LEU A 452 -15.34 -38.32 -27.32
CA LEU A 452 -15.99 -39.52 -27.91
C LEU A 452 -16.13 -40.65 -26.89
N SER A 453 -15.09 -40.91 -26.11
CA SER A 453 -15.14 -41.92 -25.07
C SER A 453 -16.19 -41.55 -24.03
N ASN A 454 -16.36 -40.25 -23.68
CA ASN A 454 -17.40 -39.79 -22.76
C ASN A 454 -18.81 -39.82 -23.37
N ALA A 455 -19.00 -39.42 -24.62
CA ALA A 455 -20.30 -39.54 -25.29
C ALA A 455 -20.77 -41.01 -25.33
N PHE A 456 -19.86 -41.95 -25.64
CA PHE A 456 -20.18 -43.37 -25.48
C PHE A 456 -20.36 -43.75 -24.00
N LYS A 457 -19.48 -43.28 -23.10
CA LYS A 457 -19.54 -43.42 -21.63
C LYS A 457 -20.87 -42.99 -21.02
N PHE A 458 -21.71 -42.23 -21.71
CA PHE A 458 -22.88 -41.61 -21.12
C PHE A 458 -24.18 -41.81 -21.94
N THR A 459 -24.12 -42.40 -23.15
CA THR A 459 -25.33 -42.69 -23.95
C THR A 459 -25.87 -44.10 -23.72
N LEU A 460 -27.05 -44.22 -23.10
CA LEU A 460 -27.70 -45.52 -22.86
C LEU A 460 -28.32 -46.14 -24.12
N GLN A 461 -29.05 -45.32 -24.89
CA GLN A 461 -29.75 -45.63 -26.14
C GLN A 461 -29.85 -44.33 -26.97
N GLY A 462 -30.10 -44.42 -28.27
CA GLY A 462 -30.26 -43.24 -29.15
C GLY A 462 -29.03 -43.02 -30.04
N SER A 463 -28.42 -41.83 -30.01
CA SER A 463 -27.40 -41.43 -30.97
C SER A 463 -26.26 -40.60 -30.38
N ILE A 464 -25.08 -40.75 -30.98
CA ILE A 464 -23.94 -39.85 -30.78
C ILE A 464 -23.64 -39.17 -32.11
N ARG A 465 -23.41 -37.86 -32.08
CA ARG A 465 -23.00 -37.06 -33.23
C ARG A 465 -21.68 -36.34 -32.97
N VAL A 466 -20.77 -36.39 -33.93
CA VAL A 466 -19.63 -35.47 -34.01
C VAL A 466 -19.84 -34.53 -35.19
N GLU A 467 -19.82 -33.23 -34.92
CA GLU A 467 -19.80 -32.19 -35.96
C GLU A 467 -18.49 -31.41 -35.83
N LEU A 468 -17.87 -31.06 -36.96
CA LEU A 468 -16.74 -30.13 -36.99
C LEU A 468 -17.00 -29.12 -38.10
N ALA A 469 -17.10 -27.84 -37.73
CA ALA A 469 -17.40 -26.75 -38.66
C ALA A 469 -16.57 -25.50 -38.30
N ALA A 470 -16.65 -24.47 -39.14
CA ALA A 470 -16.12 -23.15 -38.83
C ALA A 470 -17.25 -22.18 -38.49
N GLU A 471 -17.12 -21.49 -37.36
CA GLU A 471 -18.02 -20.43 -36.95
C GLU A 471 -17.21 -19.17 -36.64
N GLU A 472 -17.59 -18.07 -37.29
CA GLU A 472 -16.86 -16.80 -37.28
C GLU A 472 -15.37 -16.96 -37.64
N ASN A 473 -14.48 -16.88 -36.64
CA ASN A 473 -13.04 -17.10 -36.77
C ASN A 473 -12.55 -18.25 -35.88
N THR A 474 -13.38 -19.27 -35.65
CA THR A 474 -13.05 -20.46 -34.85
C THR A 474 -13.40 -21.75 -35.59
N ALA A 475 -12.60 -22.80 -35.35
CA ALA A 475 -13.00 -24.18 -35.61
C ALA A 475 -13.77 -24.68 -34.39
N VAL A 476 -15.00 -25.15 -34.62
CA VAL A 476 -15.93 -25.59 -33.58
C VAL A 476 -16.17 -27.09 -33.74
N LEU A 477 -15.64 -27.86 -32.80
CA LEU A 477 -15.95 -29.28 -32.61
C LEU A 477 -17.14 -29.39 -31.66
N ARG A 478 -18.22 -30.01 -32.12
CA ARG A 478 -19.34 -30.45 -31.26
C ARG A 478 -19.29 -31.96 -31.13
N VAL A 479 -19.28 -32.43 -29.89
CA VAL A 479 -19.60 -33.83 -29.57
C VAL A 479 -20.91 -33.81 -28.81
N SER A 480 -21.97 -34.23 -29.50
CA SER A 480 -23.34 -34.30 -29.00
C SER A 480 -23.75 -35.74 -28.77
N ASP A 481 -24.51 -35.98 -27.72
CA ASP A 481 -25.06 -37.27 -27.38
C ASP A 481 -26.54 -37.15 -26.99
N THR A 482 -27.21 -38.29 -26.94
CA THR A 482 -28.54 -38.44 -26.32
C THR A 482 -28.41 -39.26 -25.04
N GLY A 483 -27.43 -38.89 -24.21
CA GLY A 483 -27.23 -39.38 -22.86
C GLY A 483 -28.33 -38.91 -21.92
N VAL A 484 -27.98 -38.55 -20.69
CA VAL A 484 -29.00 -38.23 -19.67
C VAL A 484 -28.78 -36.87 -18.96
N GLY A 485 -27.86 -36.01 -19.45
CA GLY A 485 -27.66 -34.59 -19.04
C GLY A 485 -26.41 -34.25 -18.18
N ILE A 486 -26.19 -32.99 -17.72
CA ILE A 486 -25.11 -32.59 -16.77
C ILE A 486 -25.54 -31.38 -15.89
N PRO A 487 -25.21 -31.28 -14.57
CA PRO A 487 -26.11 -30.59 -13.62
C PRO A 487 -26.20 -29.08 -13.50
N GLU A 488 -27.36 -28.60 -13.04
CA GLU A 488 -27.55 -27.21 -12.61
C GLU A 488 -26.52 -26.83 -11.55
N ARG A 489 -26.34 -27.73 -10.58
CA ARG A 489 -25.40 -27.58 -9.47
C ARG A 489 -23.95 -27.97 -9.80
N GLU A 490 -23.69 -28.77 -10.84
CA GLU A 490 -22.33 -29.27 -11.11
C GLU A 490 -21.82 -29.15 -12.56
N ILE A 491 -22.55 -28.52 -13.50
CA ILE A 491 -21.96 -27.89 -14.71
C ILE A 491 -20.79 -26.95 -14.34
N PRO A 492 -20.90 -26.09 -13.30
CA PRO A 492 -19.76 -25.28 -12.86
C PRO A 492 -18.55 -26.11 -12.43
N HIS A 493 -18.78 -27.33 -11.94
CA HIS A 493 -17.76 -28.21 -11.37
C HIS A 493 -17.28 -29.31 -12.32
N MET A 494 -17.87 -29.46 -13.52
CA MET A 494 -17.59 -30.59 -14.42
C MET A 494 -16.22 -30.55 -15.12
N PHE A 495 -15.53 -29.41 -15.07
CA PHE A 495 -14.13 -29.29 -15.47
C PHE A 495 -13.17 -29.27 -14.26
N GLU A 496 -13.68 -29.39 -13.03
CA GLU A 496 -12.83 -29.55 -11.84
C GLU A 496 -12.18 -30.93 -11.79
N ARG A 497 -11.01 -30.97 -11.13
CA ARG A 497 -10.10 -32.12 -11.12
C ARG A 497 -10.64 -33.20 -10.19
N PHE A 498 -10.70 -34.45 -10.66
CA PHE A 498 -11.23 -35.60 -9.91
C PHE A 498 -12.72 -35.50 -9.55
N HIS A 499 -13.42 -34.46 -10.02
CA HIS A 499 -14.84 -34.26 -9.78
C HIS A 499 -15.67 -35.34 -10.50
N ARG A 500 -16.71 -35.84 -9.84
CA ARG A 500 -17.59 -36.90 -10.34
C ARG A 500 -19.00 -36.68 -9.82
N VAL A 501 -19.99 -36.65 -10.71
CA VAL A 501 -21.40 -36.53 -10.32
C VAL A 501 -21.84 -37.81 -9.62
N GLU A 502 -22.34 -37.70 -8.39
CA GLU A 502 -22.86 -38.85 -7.65
C GLU A 502 -24.23 -39.29 -8.18
N ASN A 503 -24.48 -40.61 -8.15
CA ASN A 503 -25.70 -41.25 -8.65
C ASN A 503 -26.01 -41.02 -10.13
N ALA A 504 -24.98 -40.77 -10.95
CA ALA A 504 -25.09 -40.82 -12.41
C ALA A 504 -25.65 -42.19 -12.85
N GLY A 505 -26.86 -42.17 -13.44
CA GLY A 505 -27.67 -43.36 -13.69
C GLY A 505 -27.42 -43.98 -15.05
N GLY A 506 -26.83 -45.17 -15.06
CA GLY A 506 -26.29 -45.74 -16.29
C GLY A 506 -26.03 -47.23 -16.24
N ARG A 507 -24.76 -47.64 -16.37
CA ARG A 507 -24.38 -49.07 -16.38
C ARG A 507 -23.09 -49.40 -15.63
N THR A 508 -22.05 -48.55 -15.56
CA THR A 508 -20.86 -48.86 -14.72
C THR A 508 -20.18 -47.63 -14.08
N TYR A 509 -19.85 -47.77 -12.79
CA TYR A 509 -19.40 -46.71 -11.89
C TYR A 509 -17.91 -46.30 -12.00
N GLU A 510 -17.19 -46.63 -13.08
CA GLU A 510 -15.71 -46.44 -13.12
C GLU A 510 -15.24 -45.19 -13.91
N GLY A 511 -14.30 -44.44 -13.34
CA GLY A 511 -13.62 -43.31 -13.99
C GLY A 511 -12.85 -42.43 -13.00
N SER A 512 -11.69 -41.92 -13.41
CA SER A 512 -10.76 -41.18 -12.52
C SER A 512 -11.06 -39.70 -12.31
N GLY A 513 -12.08 -39.14 -12.98
CA GLY A 513 -12.40 -37.70 -12.94
C GLY A 513 -11.34 -36.78 -13.55
N ILE A 514 -10.32 -37.31 -14.24
CA ILE A 514 -9.26 -36.49 -14.88
C ILE A 514 -9.69 -36.01 -16.27
N GLY A 515 -10.41 -36.83 -17.04
CA GLY A 515 -10.61 -36.66 -18.49
C GLY A 515 -11.10 -35.28 -18.94
N LEU A 516 -12.21 -34.77 -18.38
CA LEU A 516 -12.73 -33.45 -18.77
C LEU A 516 -11.83 -32.28 -18.32
N SER A 517 -11.21 -32.37 -17.13
CA SER A 517 -10.24 -31.36 -16.67
C SER A 517 -8.97 -31.32 -17.56
N LEU A 518 -8.56 -32.48 -18.10
CA LEU A 518 -7.49 -32.58 -19.09
C LEU A 518 -7.90 -31.94 -20.42
N VAL A 519 -9.10 -32.23 -20.92
CA VAL A 519 -9.64 -31.60 -22.15
C VAL A 519 -9.70 -30.09 -21.99
N HIS A 520 -10.21 -29.58 -20.86
CA HIS A 520 -10.28 -28.15 -20.58
C HIS A 520 -8.92 -27.47 -20.70
N GLU A 521 -7.88 -28.00 -20.03
CA GLU A 521 -6.56 -27.37 -20.06
C GLU A 521 -5.84 -27.55 -21.42
N LEU A 522 -6.05 -28.66 -22.13
CA LEU A 522 -5.55 -28.83 -23.51
C LEU A 522 -6.18 -27.84 -24.50
N VAL A 523 -7.48 -27.55 -24.36
CA VAL A 523 -8.19 -26.54 -25.16
C VAL A 523 -7.73 -25.14 -24.79
N ARG A 524 -7.52 -24.86 -23.49
CA ARG A 524 -6.99 -23.59 -23.00
C ARG A 524 -5.56 -23.32 -23.49
N LEU A 525 -4.71 -24.35 -23.60
CA LEU A 525 -3.37 -24.23 -24.19
C LEU A 525 -3.42 -23.80 -25.67
N HIS A 526 -4.47 -24.16 -26.43
CA HIS A 526 -4.72 -23.68 -27.79
C HIS A 526 -5.35 -22.27 -27.83
N ALA A 527 -5.41 -21.56 -26.69
CA ALA A 527 -6.21 -20.35 -26.47
C ALA A 527 -7.68 -20.50 -26.91
N GLY A 528 -8.19 -21.72 -26.87
CA GLY A 528 -9.59 -22.05 -27.13
C GLY A 528 -10.46 -21.99 -25.89
N SER A 529 -11.73 -22.31 -26.07
CA SER A 529 -12.70 -22.49 -24.98
C SER A 529 -13.47 -23.79 -25.16
N ILE A 530 -13.69 -24.51 -24.05
CA ILE A 530 -14.70 -25.57 -23.99
C ILE A 530 -15.89 -25.08 -23.17
N ARG A 531 -17.10 -25.38 -23.64
CA ARG A 531 -18.34 -25.26 -22.86
C ARG A 531 -19.17 -26.53 -23.04
N VAL A 532 -20.06 -26.80 -22.11
CA VAL A 532 -21.08 -27.84 -22.24
C VAL A 532 -22.46 -27.20 -22.20
N VAL A 533 -23.34 -27.66 -23.10
CA VAL A 533 -24.78 -27.39 -23.07
C VAL A 533 -25.45 -28.74 -22.90
N SER A 534 -26.32 -28.89 -21.91
CA SER A 534 -26.87 -30.19 -21.52
C SER A 534 -28.20 -30.00 -20.79
N GLU A 535 -29.08 -30.99 -20.82
CA GLU A 535 -30.33 -30.98 -20.04
C GLU A 535 -30.66 -32.39 -19.50
N GLU A 536 -31.17 -32.48 -18.26
CA GLU A 536 -31.51 -33.77 -17.62
C GLU A 536 -32.50 -34.60 -18.45
N GLY A 537 -32.14 -35.86 -18.70
CA GLY A 537 -32.88 -36.82 -19.52
C GLY A 537 -32.85 -36.55 -21.04
N LYS A 538 -32.08 -35.59 -21.54
CA LYS A 538 -32.00 -35.26 -22.98
C LYS A 538 -30.61 -35.41 -23.61
N GLY A 539 -29.56 -35.53 -22.79
CA GLY A 539 -28.17 -35.68 -23.22
C GLY A 539 -27.41 -34.36 -23.26
N SER A 540 -26.13 -34.48 -23.64
CA SER A 540 -25.13 -33.42 -23.57
C SER A 540 -24.62 -33.00 -24.95
N THR A 541 -24.03 -31.81 -25.01
CA THR A 541 -23.27 -31.31 -26.15
C THR A 541 -22.07 -30.52 -25.65
N PHE A 542 -20.90 -31.13 -25.79
CA PHE A 542 -19.61 -30.51 -25.54
C PHE A 542 -19.18 -29.73 -26.79
N ILE A 543 -18.89 -28.44 -26.61
CA ILE A 543 -18.53 -27.51 -27.68
C ILE A 543 -17.13 -27.00 -27.40
N VAL A 544 -16.17 -27.41 -28.24
CA VAL A 544 -14.77 -26.96 -28.22
C VAL A 544 -14.55 -25.99 -29.37
N ASN A 545 -14.18 -24.75 -29.04
CA ASN A 545 -13.84 -23.71 -30.01
C ASN A 545 -12.32 -23.46 -29.95
N ILE A 546 -11.60 -23.64 -31.05
CA ILE A 546 -10.19 -23.23 -31.21
C ILE A 546 -10.11 -22.11 -32.26
N PRO A 547 -9.38 -21.00 -32.05
CA PRO A 547 -9.33 -19.92 -33.02
C PRO A 547 -8.59 -20.34 -34.31
N LEU A 548 -9.00 -19.77 -35.45
CA LEU A 548 -8.36 -20.03 -36.73
C LEU A 548 -7.03 -19.27 -36.88
N GLY A 549 -6.14 -19.78 -37.74
CA GLY A 549 -4.82 -19.20 -37.97
C GLY A 549 -3.84 -19.43 -36.82
N LYS A 550 -2.97 -18.45 -36.54
CA LYS A 550 -1.86 -18.57 -35.55
C LYS A 550 -1.56 -17.31 -34.72
N SER A 551 -2.30 -16.22 -34.92
CA SER A 551 -2.07 -14.92 -34.26
C SER A 551 -2.33 -14.93 -32.74
N HIS A 552 -3.06 -15.93 -32.25
CA HIS A 552 -3.40 -16.14 -30.84
C HIS A 552 -2.37 -17.00 -30.08
N LEU A 553 -1.37 -17.56 -30.78
CA LEU A 553 -0.43 -18.54 -30.23
C LEU A 553 0.92 -17.91 -29.87
N PRO A 554 1.64 -18.42 -28.85
CA PRO A 554 2.98 -17.94 -28.52
C PRO A 554 3.95 -18.16 -29.69
N ALA A 555 4.57 -17.09 -30.19
CA ALA A 555 5.44 -17.14 -31.38
C ALA A 555 6.59 -18.17 -31.29
N GLY A 556 7.08 -18.46 -30.08
CA GLY A 556 8.11 -19.47 -29.82
C GLY A 556 7.63 -20.93 -29.74
N GLN A 557 6.35 -21.21 -30.01
CA GLN A 557 5.75 -22.57 -29.98
C GLN A 557 5.15 -22.98 -31.34
N ILE A 558 5.20 -22.11 -32.35
CA ILE A 558 4.70 -22.36 -33.70
C ILE A 558 5.77 -23.07 -34.53
N VAL A 559 5.38 -24.12 -35.25
CA VAL A 559 6.26 -24.88 -36.17
C VAL A 559 5.57 -24.99 -37.53
N GLU A 560 6.21 -24.51 -38.60
CA GLU A 560 5.63 -24.44 -39.95
C GLU A 560 5.68 -25.77 -40.73
N ASP A 561 6.18 -26.84 -40.11
CA ASP A 561 6.46 -28.12 -40.77
C ASP A 561 5.21 -28.99 -40.88
N LYS A 562 5.00 -29.65 -42.03
CA LYS A 562 3.79 -30.45 -42.28
C LYS A 562 3.94 -31.88 -41.74
N PRO A 563 2.89 -32.46 -41.12
CA PRO A 563 2.98 -33.78 -40.51
C PRO A 563 3.05 -34.91 -41.56
N SER A 564 3.82 -35.96 -41.23
CA SER A 564 3.73 -37.26 -41.89
C SER A 564 2.69 -38.12 -41.15
N HIS A 565 1.53 -38.35 -41.77
CA HIS A 565 0.48 -39.18 -41.17
C HIS A 565 1.04 -40.55 -40.75
N THR A 566 0.89 -40.86 -39.47
CA THR A 566 1.28 -42.15 -38.86
C THR A 566 0.11 -42.55 -37.96
N MET A 567 -0.39 -43.79 -38.08
CA MET A 567 -1.57 -44.23 -37.31
C MET A 567 -1.33 -44.10 -35.80
N SER A 568 -2.23 -43.40 -35.11
CA SER A 568 -2.10 -43.14 -33.68
C SER A 568 -2.41 -44.37 -32.83
N ARG A 569 -1.44 -44.76 -32.01
CA ARG A 569 -1.59 -45.80 -30.97
C ARG A 569 -2.49 -45.35 -29.80
N LEU A 570 -2.84 -44.06 -29.70
CA LEU A 570 -3.70 -43.57 -28.61
C LEU A 570 -5.14 -44.07 -28.75
N ALA A 571 -5.68 -44.08 -29.96
CA ALA A 571 -7.08 -44.42 -30.24
C ALA A 571 -7.46 -45.82 -29.73
N GLU A 572 -6.60 -46.82 -29.96
CA GLU A 572 -6.78 -48.21 -29.50
C GLU A 572 -7.03 -48.28 -27.97
N SER A 573 -6.35 -47.44 -27.19
CA SER A 573 -6.47 -47.40 -25.72
C SER A 573 -7.78 -46.78 -25.20
N PHE A 574 -8.46 -45.96 -26.01
CA PHE A 574 -9.78 -45.40 -25.69
C PHE A 574 -10.91 -46.30 -26.19
N ILE A 575 -10.74 -46.95 -27.34
CA ILE A 575 -11.65 -47.98 -27.86
C ILE A 575 -11.76 -49.15 -26.85
N GLN A 576 -10.66 -49.56 -26.21
CA GLN A 576 -10.71 -50.58 -25.15
C GLN A 576 -11.49 -50.14 -23.89
N GLU A 577 -11.51 -48.84 -23.57
CA GLU A 577 -12.21 -48.30 -22.38
C GLU A 577 -13.69 -48.02 -22.65
N ALA A 578 -14.03 -47.47 -23.82
CA ALA A 578 -15.41 -47.15 -24.18
C ALA A 578 -16.34 -48.38 -24.06
N ASN A 579 -15.86 -49.59 -24.38
CA ASN A 579 -16.58 -50.85 -24.20
C ASN A 579 -17.14 -51.13 -22.77
N SER A 580 -16.87 -50.33 -21.73
CA SER A 580 -17.16 -50.69 -20.32
C SER A 580 -17.95 -49.71 -19.39
N ILE A 581 -18.85 -48.79 -19.84
CA ILE A 581 -19.38 -47.65 -18.98
C ILE A 581 -20.93 -47.30 -19.06
N LEU A 582 -21.53 -46.05 -18.92
CA LEU A 582 -22.85 -45.48 -19.50
C LEU A 582 -23.89 -44.49 -18.71
N ASP A 583 -23.64 -43.25 -18.09
CA ASP A 583 -24.46 -42.44 -17.01
C ASP A 583 -24.50 -40.78 -16.79
N GLU A 584 -25.58 -39.91 -16.44
CA GLU A 584 -25.66 -38.30 -16.48
C GLU A 584 -26.90 -37.30 -15.85
N PRO A 585 -27.00 -35.85 -15.64
CA PRO A 585 -28.21 -34.73 -15.62
C PRO A 585 -28.27 -33.01 -15.28
N SER A 586 -28.87 -31.82 -15.89
CA SER A 586 -29.07 -30.21 -15.41
C SER A 586 -29.67 -28.87 -16.26
N PRO A 587 -29.58 -27.37 -16.25
CA PRO A 587 -29.29 -25.91 -15.54
C PRO A 587 -30.10 -24.42 -15.90
N SER A 588 -30.02 -22.97 -15.68
CA SER A 588 -29.69 -21.59 -14.82
C SER A 588 -30.09 -20.04 -15.45
N ALA A 589 -30.07 -18.59 -15.16
CA ALA A 589 -29.81 -17.23 -14.28
C ALA A 589 -30.39 -15.69 -14.83
N SER A 590 -30.37 -14.24 -14.56
CA SER A 590 -30.01 -12.86 -13.74
C SER A 590 -30.76 -11.36 -14.14
N ALA A 591 -30.72 -9.90 -13.91
CA ALA A 591 -30.21 -8.51 -13.21
C ALA A 591 -31.01 -7.01 -13.55
N GLU A 592 -30.98 -5.56 -13.31
CA GLU A 592 -30.53 -4.16 -12.57
C GLU A 592 -31.29 -2.66 -12.96
N ALA A 593 -31.28 -1.21 -12.71
CA ALA A 593 -30.78 0.19 -12.01
C ALA A 593 -31.69 1.64 -12.19
N LEU A 594 -31.65 3.09 -11.96
CA LEU A 594 -30.99 4.49 -11.40
C LEU A 594 -31.82 6.00 -11.30
N SER A 595 -31.35 7.35 -11.00
CA SER A 595 -32.03 8.82 -10.69
C SER A 595 -31.43 10.35 -11.12
N GLU A 596 -31.59 11.79 -10.84
CA GLU A 596 -32.15 13.06 -9.98
C GLU A 596 -32.18 14.65 -10.65
N GLU A 597 -32.34 16.05 -10.30
CA GLU A 597 -32.59 17.32 -9.29
C GLU A 597 -33.08 18.85 -9.91
N PHE A 598 -33.17 20.27 -9.56
CA PHE A 598 -32.90 21.55 -8.58
C PHE A 598 -33.69 23.08 -8.73
N THR A 599 -33.34 24.38 -8.20
CA THR A 599 -34.17 25.79 -8.00
C THR A 599 -33.65 27.42 -7.98
N GLU A 600 -34.40 28.60 -7.63
CA GLU A 600 -34.14 30.21 -7.80
C GLU A 600 -34.72 31.51 -6.86
N ASN A 601 -34.77 32.93 -7.16
CA ASN A 601 -34.85 34.28 -6.28
C ASN A 601 -35.57 35.78 -6.66
N LYS A 602 -35.50 37.03 -5.94
CA LYS A 602 -36.09 38.53 -6.22
C LYS A 602 -35.54 39.99 -5.60
N ALA A 603 -36.31 41.19 -5.42
CA ALA A 603 -35.93 42.74 -5.34
C ALA A 603 -36.74 43.97 -4.51
N VAL A 604 -36.67 45.37 -4.78
CA VAL A 604 -36.61 46.70 -3.87
C VAL A 604 -37.74 47.91 -3.67
N LYS A 605 -37.66 49.33 -3.89
CA LYS A 605 -38.60 50.56 -3.43
C LYS A 605 -38.73 52.04 -4.19
N ILE A 606 -39.82 52.95 -4.15
CA ILE A 606 -40.13 54.44 -4.65
C ILE A 606 -41.56 55.14 -4.33
N LEU A 607 -41.83 56.50 -4.46
CA LEU A 607 -43.19 57.21 -4.49
C LEU A 607 -43.56 58.00 -5.80
N ILE A 608 -44.86 58.01 -6.22
CA ILE A 608 -45.44 58.73 -7.39
C ILE A 608 -46.60 59.67 -7.00
N VAL A 609 -46.73 60.82 -7.66
CA VAL A 609 -47.84 61.80 -7.53
C VAL A 609 -48.34 62.25 -8.92
N ASP A 610 -49.56 61.92 -9.27
CA ASP A 610 -50.21 62.26 -10.56
C ASP A 610 -51.73 62.14 -10.33
N ASP A 611 -52.59 63.02 -10.84
CA ASP A 611 -54.03 62.93 -10.58
C ASP A 611 -54.73 61.88 -11.46
N ASN A 612 -54.12 61.49 -12.58
CA ASN A 612 -54.63 60.49 -13.51
C ASN A 612 -54.38 59.04 -13.03
N ALA A 613 -55.46 58.27 -12.87
CA ALA A 613 -55.41 56.90 -12.37
C ALA A 613 -54.65 55.91 -13.28
N ASP A 614 -54.82 56.02 -14.59
CA ASP A 614 -54.18 55.12 -15.56
C ASP A 614 -52.67 55.38 -15.65
N MET A 615 -52.26 56.66 -15.55
CA MET A 615 -50.85 57.04 -15.52
C MET A 615 -50.14 56.50 -14.27
N ARG A 616 -50.77 56.64 -13.08
CA ARG A 616 -50.25 56.02 -11.84
C ARG A 616 -50.12 54.49 -11.99
N ALA A 617 -51.15 53.81 -12.49
CA ALA A 617 -51.13 52.35 -12.66
C ALA A 617 -50.06 51.88 -13.66
N TYR A 618 -49.85 52.62 -14.76
CA TYR A 618 -48.77 52.35 -15.71
C TYR A 618 -47.39 52.47 -15.06
N LEU A 619 -47.14 53.59 -14.35
CA LEU A 619 -45.87 53.87 -13.68
C LEU A 619 -45.56 52.86 -12.55
N THR A 620 -46.55 52.52 -11.73
CA THR A 620 -46.42 51.49 -10.68
C THR A 620 -45.99 50.14 -11.27
N ARG A 621 -46.75 49.61 -12.24
CA ARG A 621 -46.44 48.31 -12.88
C ARG A 621 -45.06 48.30 -13.58
N LEU A 622 -44.59 49.44 -14.07
CA LEU A 622 -43.27 49.55 -14.70
C LEU A 622 -42.12 49.43 -13.69
N LEU A 623 -42.34 49.92 -12.48
CA LEU A 623 -41.32 50.02 -11.43
C LEU A 623 -41.39 48.82 -10.44
N GLU A 624 -42.58 48.25 -10.18
CA GLU A 624 -42.85 47.08 -9.32
C GLU A 624 -41.91 45.85 -9.46
N PRO A 625 -41.48 45.46 -10.68
CA PRO A 625 -40.55 44.35 -10.85
C PRO A 625 -39.19 44.57 -10.15
N SER A 626 -38.75 45.81 -10.00
CA SER A 626 -37.48 46.18 -9.33
C SER A 626 -37.67 46.96 -8.03
N PHE A 627 -38.82 47.59 -7.82
CA PHE A 627 -39.05 48.56 -6.76
C PHE A 627 -40.46 48.46 -6.14
N THR A 628 -40.63 48.58 -4.82
CA THR A 628 -41.92 48.74 -4.13
C THR A 628 -42.42 50.17 -4.30
N VAL A 629 -43.56 50.37 -4.94
CA VAL A 629 -44.00 51.70 -5.38
C VAL A 629 -45.25 52.16 -4.63
N TYR A 630 -45.23 53.41 -4.17
CA TYR A 630 -46.37 54.08 -3.53
C TYR A 630 -46.94 55.17 -4.46
N ALA A 631 -48.20 55.56 -4.23
CA ALA A 631 -48.91 56.46 -5.13
C ALA A 631 -49.86 57.41 -4.38
N ALA A 632 -49.82 58.70 -4.73
CA ALA A 632 -50.67 59.76 -4.20
C ALA A 632 -51.45 60.50 -5.30
N LEU A 633 -52.56 61.12 -4.94
CA LEU A 633 -53.58 61.69 -5.83
C LEU A 633 -53.36 63.18 -6.20
N ASN A 634 -52.63 63.93 -5.36
CA ASN A 634 -52.31 65.35 -5.55
C ASN A 634 -51.24 65.78 -4.52
N GLY A 635 -50.80 67.05 -4.56
CA GLY A 635 -49.76 67.56 -3.67
C GLY A 635 -50.11 67.50 -2.16
N VAL A 636 -51.37 67.65 -1.76
CA VAL A 636 -51.77 67.60 -0.34
C VAL A 636 -51.67 66.18 0.20
N ASP A 637 -52.16 65.20 -0.57
CA ASP A 637 -52.07 63.77 -0.27
C ASP A 637 -50.60 63.33 -0.21
N ALA A 638 -49.78 63.75 -1.18
CA ALA A 638 -48.34 63.47 -1.19
C ALA A 638 -47.63 64.02 0.07
N LEU A 639 -47.90 65.25 0.49
CA LEU A 639 -47.31 65.83 1.70
C LEU A 639 -47.71 65.08 2.99
N GLN A 640 -48.95 64.56 3.07
CA GLN A 640 -49.38 63.73 4.18
C GLN A 640 -48.66 62.37 4.19
N GLN A 641 -48.46 61.76 3.02
CA GLN A 641 -47.83 60.44 2.89
C GLN A 641 -46.30 60.44 3.06
N VAL A 642 -45.59 61.47 2.57
CA VAL A 642 -44.12 61.54 2.54
C VAL A 642 -43.48 61.32 3.92
N ALA A 643 -44.09 61.86 4.98
CA ALA A 643 -43.59 61.71 6.35
C ALA A 643 -43.61 60.27 6.88
N GLY A 644 -44.57 59.44 6.43
CA GLY A 644 -44.70 58.04 6.81
C GLY A 644 -43.99 57.06 5.87
N ILE A 645 -43.89 57.40 4.57
CA ILE A 645 -43.29 56.53 3.54
C ILE A 645 -41.76 56.66 3.49
N GLN A 646 -41.24 57.85 3.82
CA GLN A 646 -39.84 58.27 3.66
C GLN A 646 -39.28 57.86 2.28
N PRO A 647 -39.85 58.36 1.18
CA PRO A 647 -39.45 57.95 -0.18
C PRO A 647 -38.04 58.41 -0.51
N GLN A 648 -37.24 57.54 -1.12
CA GLN A 648 -35.90 57.88 -1.61
C GLN A 648 -35.93 58.72 -2.92
N LEU A 649 -37.09 58.81 -3.57
CA LEU A 649 -37.34 59.62 -4.77
C LEU A 649 -38.84 59.84 -4.94
N ILE A 650 -39.22 61.02 -5.45
CA ILE A 650 -40.60 61.40 -5.78
C ILE A 650 -40.72 61.69 -7.28
N LEU A 651 -41.70 61.07 -7.95
CA LEU A 651 -42.16 61.49 -9.29
C LEU A 651 -43.43 62.33 -9.14
N SER A 652 -43.52 63.50 -9.78
CA SER A 652 -44.71 64.37 -9.72
C SER A 652 -45.10 64.89 -11.10
N ASP A 653 -46.39 64.93 -11.46
CA ASP A 653 -46.85 65.88 -12.49
C ASP A 653 -46.72 67.32 -11.96
N ILE A 654 -46.72 68.30 -12.87
CA ILE A 654 -46.73 69.73 -12.55
C ILE A 654 -48.17 70.23 -12.37
N MET A 655 -49.12 69.79 -13.19
CA MET A 655 -50.46 70.38 -13.29
C MET A 655 -51.53 69.45 -12.67
N MET A 656 -51.78 69.61 -11.37
CA MET A 656 -52.76 68.81 -10.62
C MET A 656 -53.78 69.69 -9.86
N PRO A 657 -55.02 69.22 -9.65
CA PRO A 657 -56.03 69.93 -8.86
C PRO A 657 -55.71 69.89 -7.34
N VAL A 658 -56.34 70.80 -6.59
CA VAL A 658 -56.18 71.03 -5.13
C VAL A 658 -54.80 71.57 -4.72
N MET A 659 -53.71 70.94 -5.16
CA MET A 659 -52.34 71.44 -5.01
C MET A 659 -51.49 70.94 -6.18
N ASP A 660 -50.84 71.88 -6.87
CA ASP A 660 -50.01 71.62 -8.04
C ASP A 660 -48.59 71.11 -7.65
N GLY A 661 -47.84 70.61 -8.64
CA GLY A 661 -46.52 70.03 -8.42
C GLY A 661 -45.46 71.05 -7.97
N SER A 662 -45.60 72.33 -8.37
CA SER A 662 -44.69 73.40 -7.96
C SER A 662 -44.95 73.82 -6.51
N GLN A 663 -46.20 73.84 -6.06
CA GLN A 663 -46.59 74.01 -4.66
C GLN A 663 -46.12 72.84 -3.79
N LEU A 664 -46.26 71.60 -4.27
CA LEU A 664 -45.70 70.41 -3.60
C LEU A 664 -44.19 70.53 -3.40
N LEU A 665 -43.44 70.85 -4.46
CA LEU A 665 -41.99 71.04 -4.41
C LEU A 665 -41.59 72.16 -3.44
N TYR A 666 -42.28 73.31 -3.49
CA TYR A 666 -42.08 74.44 -2.60
C TYR A 666 -42.21 74.03 -1.12
N HIS A 667 -43.25 73.28 -0.77
CA HIS A 667 -43.43 72.77 0.59
C HIS A 667 -42.39 71.70 0.98
N LEU A 668 -42.02 70.79 0.05
CA LEU A 668 -41.01 69.76 0.32
C LEU A 668 -39.62 70.33 0.57
N LYS A 669 -39.19 71.34 -0.21
CA LYS A 669 -37.88 71.98 -0.04
C LYS A 669 -37.86 73.03 1.09
N GLN A 670 -39.01 73.52 1.55
CA GLN A 670 -39.10 74.36 2.77
C GLN A 670 -39.00 73.57 4.09
N ASN A 671 -39.25 72.26 4.09
CA ASN A 671 -39.10 71.42 5.27
C ASN A 671 -37.73 70.71 5.29
N PRO A 672 -36.83 70.99 6.26
CA PRO A 672 -35.49 70.39 6.30
C PRO A 672 -35.47 68.85 6.32
N ALA A 673 -36.50 68.22 6.87
CA ALA A 673 -36.60 66.76 6.92
C ALA A 673 -36.91 66.11 5.55
N THR A 674 -37.39 66.89 4.57
CA THR A 674 -37.75 66.41 3.22
C THR A 674 -36.99 67.10 2.09
N ALA A 675 -36.32 68.23 2.35
CA ALA A 675 -35.63 69.02 1.34
C ALA A 675 -34.49 68.28 0.61
N HIS A 676 -33.94 67.24 1.25
CA HIS A 676 -32.91 66.37 0.70
C HIS A 676 -33.45 65.30 -0.27
N ILE A 677 -34.76 65.05 -0.28
CA ILE A 677 -35.38 64.04 -1.15
C ILE A 677 -35.39 64.55 -2.60
N PRO A 678 -34.91 63.77 -3.59
CA PRO A 678 -34.94 64.17 -4.99
C PRO A 678 -36.35 64.04 -5.59
N LEU A 679 -36.78 65.09 -6.31
CA LEU A 679 -38.05 65.14 -7.02
C LEU A 679 -37.83 65.32 -8.53
N ILE A 680 -38.49 64.49 -9.34
CA ILE A 680 -38.50 64.58 -10.81
C ILE A 680 -39.90 64.99 -11.28
N PHE A 681 -39.97 66.05 -12.09
CA PHE A 681 -41.23 66.47 -12.72
C PHE A 681 -41.55 65.70 -14.01
N LEU A 682 -42.84 65.43 -14.22
CA LEU A 682 -43.44 64.94 -15.46
C LEU A 682 -44.31 66.05 -16.06
N SER A 683 -44.21 66.31 -17.37
CA SER A 683 -44.88 67.46 -18.00
C SER A 683 -45.26 67.21 -19.46
N ALA A 684 -46.40 67.75 -19.91
CA ALA A 684 -46.84 67.70 -21.30
C ALA A 684 -46.25 68.81 -22.20
N ARG A 685 -45.47 69.75 -21.67
CA ARG A 685 -44.87 70.85 -22.45
C ARG A 685 -43.47 70.49 -22.95
N ALA A 686 -43.34 70.32 -24.27
CA ALA A 686 -42.08 70.19 -24.97
C ALA A 686 -41.52 71.57 -25.37
N GLY A 687 -40.36 71.95 -24.83
CA GLY A 687 -39.68 73.20 -25.13
C GLY A 687 -38.51 73.45 -24.17
N GLN A 688 -37.50 74.21 -24.61
CA GLN A 688 -36.31 74.47 -23.80
C GLN A 688 -36.63 75.38 -22.58
N GLU A 689 -37.55 76.33 -22.76
CA GLU A 689 -37.96 77.32 -21.74
C GLU A 689 -38.67 76.67 -20.54
N ALA A 690 -39.65 75.79 -20.78
CA ALA A 690 -40.38 75.09 -19.71
C ALA A 690 -39.49 74.17 -18.85
N ARG A 691 -38.44 73.60 -19.46
CA ARG A 691 -37.43 72.80 -18.74
C ARG A 691 -36.52 73.69 -17.86
N ILE A 692 -36.33 74.95 -18.23
CA ILE A 692 -35.57 75.93 -17.43
C ILE A 692 -36.40 76.38 -16.23
N GLU A 693 -37.69 76.70 -16.40
CA GLU A 693 -38.60 77.04 -15.28
C GLU A 693 -38.64 75.93 -14.21
N GLY A 694 -38.84 74.67 -14.62
CA GLY A 694 -38.93 73.54 -13.69
C GLY A 694 -37.67 73.29 -12.85
N LEU A 695 -36.48 73.56 -13.42
CA LEU A 695 -35.21 73.44 -12.70
C LEU A 695 -34.90 74.69 -11.86
N GLN A 696 -35.29 75.89 -12.32
CA GLN A 696 -35.18 77.13 -11.53
C GLN A 696 -36.09 77.13 -10.29
N ALA A 697 -37.18 76.35 -10.32
CA ALA A 697 -38.03 76.09 -9.15
C ALA A 697 -37.41 75.15 -8.09
N GLY A 698 -36.23 74.54 -8.37
CA GLY A 698 -35.51 73.69 -7.42
C GLY A 698 -35.84 72.19 -7.49
N ALA A 699 -36.32 71.69 -8.63
CA ALA A 699 -36.48 70.26 -8.89
C ALA A 699 -35.14 69.60 -9.27
N ASP A 700 -35.05 68.30 -9.06
CA ASP A 700 -33.80 67.54 -9.24
C ASP A 700 -33.67 66.94 -10.65
N ASP A 701 -34.78 66.67 -11.36
CA ASP A 701 -34.80 66.40 -12.82
C ASP A 701 -36.19 66.70 -13.44
N TYR A 702 -36.33 66.59 -14.77
CA TYR A 702 -37.56 66.89 -15.53
C TYR A 702 -37.69 65.98 -16.76
N LEU A 703 -38.90 65.45 -17.01
CA LEU A 703 -39.22 64.51 -18.09
C LEU A 703 -40.51 64.92 -18.84
N VAL A 704 -40.51 64.80 -20.17
CA VAL A 704 -41.64 65.18 -21.03
C VAL A 704 -42.51 63.95 -21.35
N LYS A 705 -43.83 64.07 -21.20
CA LYS A 705 -44.83 63.09 -21.64
C LYS A 705 -45.07 63.26 -23.16
N PRO A 706 -45.04 62.21 -24.00
CA PRO A 706 -44.75 60.81 -23.68
C PRO A 706 -43.23 60.51 -23.61
N PHE A 707 -42.85 59.66 -22.66
CA PHE A 707 -41.49 59.17 -22.44
C PHE A 707 -41.42 57.65 -22.62
N SER A 708 -40.22 57.09 -22.79
CA SER A 708 -40.05 55.63 -22.88
C SER A 708 -39.86 54.96 -21.50
N ALA A 709 -40.25 53.69 -21.40
CA ALA A 709 -40.11 52.90 -20.18
C ALA A 709 -38.67 52.83 -19.64
N GLN A 710 -37.73 52.56 -20.54
CA GLN A 710 -36.30 52.38 -20.22
C GLN A 710 -35.62 53.69 -19.83
N GLU A 711 -36.02 54.80 -20.44
CA GLU A 711 -35.58 56.16 -20.09
C GLU A 711 -36.04 56.57 -18.67
N LEU A 712 -37.31 56.36 -18.32
CA LEU A 712 -37.81 56.63 -16.97
C LEU A 712 -37.09 55.77 -15.92
N LEU A 713 -36.98 54.46 -16.16
CA LEU A 713 -36.24 53.53 -15.28
C LEU A 713 -34.78 53.97 -15.08
N THR A 714 -34.15 54.50 -16.12
CA THR A 714 -32.76 55.01 -16.06
C THR A 714 -32.67 56.30 -15.25
N LYS A 715 -33.57 57.26 -15.49
CA LYS A 715 -33.69 58.53 -14.74
C LYS A 715 -33.90 58.32 -13.24
N VAL A 716 -34.84 57.43 -12.88
CA VAL A 716 -35.16 57.06 -11.50
C VAL A 716 -33.97 56.39 -10.80
N ARG A 717 -33.31 55.44 -11.47
CA ARG A 717 -32.10 54.76 -10.93
C ARG A 717 -30.94 55.74 -10.72
N GLY A 718 -30.77 56.73 -11.59
CA GLY A 718 -29.73 57.76 -11.47
C GLY A 718 -29.83 58.59 -10.19
N GLN A 719 -30.99 59.19 -9.92
CA GLN A 719 -31.15 60.09 -8.77
C GLN A 719 -31.10 59.37 -7.41
N ILE A 720 -31.62 58.13 -7.31
CA ILE A 720 -31.55 57.30 -6.09
C ILE A 720 -30.10 56.94 -5.70
N ASN A 721 -29.16 56.96 -6.66
CA ASN A 721 -27.74 56.75 -6.41
C ASN A 721 -26.98 58.04 -6.09
N LEU A 722 -27.51 59.22 -6.43
CA LEU A 722 -26.79 60.48 -6.33
C LEU A 722 -26.89 61.16 -4.96
N GLU A 723 -28.04 61.09 -4.29
CA GLU A 723 -28.24 61.83 -3.02
C GLU A 723 -27.39 61.27 -1.86
N GLN A 724 -27.14 59.95 -1.86
CA GLN A 724 -26.58 59.27 -0.70
C GLN A 724 -25.06 59.38 -0.58
N SER A 725 -24.33 59.69 -1.65
CA SER A 725 -22.86 59.66 -1.64
C SER A 725 -22.18 60.67 -0.70
N ARG A 726 -22.94 61.64 -0.18
CA ARG A 726 -22.66 63.01 -0.61
C ARG A 726 -22.11 63.96 0.45
N ARG A 727 -22.32 63.73 1.75
CA ARG A 727 -22.22 64.85 2.74
C ARG A 727 -21.45 64.67 4.04
N GLN A 728 -21.75 63.71 4.92
CA GLN A 728 -21.42 63.91 6.36
C GLN A 728 -20.70 62.78 7.12
N ALA A 729 -20.53 61.58 6.55
CA ALA A 729 -19.65 60.56 7.13
C ALA A 729 -18.19 60.67 6.61
N GLU A 730 -18.04 61.03 5.34
CA GLU A 730 -16.81 60.90 4.56
C GLU A 730 -15.61 61.71 5.11
N THR A 731 -15.78 63.02 5.32
CA THR A 731 -14.65 63.95 5.56
C THR A 731 -13.95 63.74 6.91
N ARG A 732 -14.65 63.21 7.92
CA ARG A 732 -14.05 62.92 9.24
C ARG A 732 -13.36 61.56 9.29
N LEU A 733 -13.84 60.58 8.52
CA LEU A 733 -13.24 59.26 8.46
C LEU A 733 -11.90 59.29 7.70
N ARG A 734 -11.81 60.07 6.60
CA ARG A 734 -10.59 60.30 5.80
C ARG A 734 -9.32 60.45 6.66
N ASN A 735 -9.34 61.37 7.62
CA ASN A 735 -8.14 61.71 8.40
C ASN A 735 -7.72 60.64 9.42
N LEU A 736 -8.66 59.85 9.95
CA LEU A 736 -8.33 58.74 10.86
C LEU A 736 -7.79 57.53 10.10
N VAL A 737 -8.38 57.22 8.95
CA VAL A 737 -7.97 56.09 8.11
C VAL A 737 -6.55 56.30 7.53
N GLN A 738 -6.19 57.53 7.16
CA GLN A 738 -4.84 57.84 6.64
C GLN A 738 -3.68 57.59 7.63
N GLN A 739 -3.94 57.57 8.94
CA GLN A 739 -2.90 57.37 9.97
C GLN A 739 -2.88 55.93 10.55
N ALA A 740 -3.71 55.02 10.03
CA ALA A 740 -3.75 53.64 10.50
C ALA A 740 -2.55 52.82 9.98
N PRO A 741 -1.89 51.99 10.84
CA PRO A 741 -0.74 51.16 10.45
C PRO A 741 -1.13 49.84 9.73
N VAL A 742 -2.36 49.77 9.20
CA VAL A 742 -2.91 48.63 8.46
C VAL A 742 -3.49 49.17 7.16
N ALA A 743 -3.37 48.43 6.05
CA ALA A 743 -3.85 48.88 4.75
C ALA A 743 -5.39 49.02 4.74
N MET A 744 -5.88 50.17 4.28
CA MET A 744 -7.31 50.48 4.21
C MET A 744 -7.68 51.21 2.91
N LEU A 745 -8.82 50.83 2.35
CA LEU A 745 -9.37 51.32 1.09
C LEU A 745 -10.90 51.46 1.20
N LEU A 746 -11.46 52.60 0.79
CA LEU A 746 -12.90 52.76 0.56
C LEU A 746 -13.15 52.89 -0.94
N VAL A 747 -13.95 51.97 -1.48
CA VAL A 747 -14.45 52.01 -2.86
C VAL A 747 -15.96 52.19 -2.89
N LYS A 748 -16.47 53.06 -3.78
CA LYS A 748 -17.92 53.29 -3.96
C LYS A 748 -18.36 52.91 -5.39
N GLY A 749 -19.56 52.30 -5.50
CA GLY A 749 -20.23 51.95 -6.78
C GLY A 749 -19.70 50.71 -7.51
N ASN A 750 -20.44 50.23 -8.53
CA ASN A 750 -20.12 49.00 -9.28
C ASN A 750 -18.81 49.03 -10.11
N GLU A 751 -18.25 50.20 -10.43
CA GLU A 751 -16.92 50.32 -11.03
C GLU A 751 -15.79 50.39 -9.96
N LEU A 752 -16.16 50.29 -8.67
CA LEU A 752 -15.29 50.33 -7.50
C LEU A 752 -14.34 51.53 -7.53
N VAL A 753 -14.88 52.74 -7.55
CA VAL A 753 -14.07 53.97 -7.62
C VAL A 753 -13.44 54.25 -6.27
N ILE A 754 -12.11 54.49 -6.26
CA ILE A 754 -11.31 54.74 -5.05
C ILE A 754 -11.66 56.11 -4.46
N GLU A 755 -12.37 56.12 -3.32
CA GLU A 755 -12.76 57.33 -2.59
C GLU A 755 -11.75 57.71 -1.51
N LEU A 756 -11.19 56.71 -0.83
CA LEU A 756 -10.27 56.87 0.32
C LEU A 756 -9.20 55.77 0.24
N ILE A 757 -7.93 56.14 0.34
CA ILE A 757 -6.83 55.19 0.49
C ILE A 757 -5.83 55.73 1.52
N ASN A 758 -5.20 54.83 2.29
CA ASN A 758 -4.15 55.19 3.25
C ASN A 758 -2.75 54.78 2.80
N GLN A 759 -1.74 55.29 3.52
CA GLN A 759 -0.33 55.08 3.19
C GLN A 759 0.05 53.59 3.17
N ALA A 760 -0.40 52.82 4.17
CA ALA A 760 -0.14 51.38 4.25
C ALA A 760 -0.72 50.60 3.05
N MET A 761 -1.87 51.02 2.51
CA MET A 761 -2.43 50.42 1.29
C MET A 761 -1.61 50.79 0.04
N LEU A 762 -1.20 52.05 -0.11
CA LEU A 762 -0.37 52.49 -1.24
C LEU A 762 0.96 51.73 -1.33
N GLU A 763 1.58 51.48 -0.17
CA GLU A 763 2.79 50.66 -0.02
C GLU A 763 2.51 49.19 -0.37
N LEU A 764 1.40 48.62 0.11
CA LEU A 764 1.01 47.22 -0.13
C LEU A 764 0.78 46.90 -1.61
N VAL A 765 0.19 47.84 -2.37
CA VAL A 765 -0.03 47.73 -3.82
C VAL A 765 1.09 48.34 -4.68
N TYR A 766 2.17 48.82 -4.05
CA TYR A 766 3.35 49.38 -4.72
C TYR A 766 3.04 50.49 -5.75
N ARG A 767 2.13 51.42 -5.43
CA ARG A 767 1.76 52.56 -6.30
C ARG A 767 2.07 53.90 -5.64
N GLU A 768 3.06 54.62 -6.17
CA GLU A 768 3.31 56.02 -5.86
C GLU A 768 2.62 56.95 -6.88
N GLY A 769 1.65 57.74 -6.42
CA GLY A 769 0.96 58.73 -7.24
C GLY A 769 -0.50 58.94 -6.86
N ASP A 770 -1.15 59.89 -7.53
CA ASP A 770 -2.57 60.19 -7.30
C ASP A 770 -3.47 59.10 -7.91
N VAL A 771 -3.80 58.09 -7.11
CA VAL A 771 -4.73 57.00 -7.46
C VAL A 771 -6.18 57.30 -7.06
N LEU A 772 -6.43 58.39 -6.34
CA LEU A 772 -7.73 58.73 -5.78
C LEU A 772 -8.69 59.19 -6.90
N GLY A 773 -9.96 58.81 -6.81
CA GLY A 773 -10.98 59.10 -7.83
C GLY A 773 -10.90 58.26 -9.12
N LYS A 774 -10.01 57.27 -9.21
CA LYS A 774 -9.95 56.32 -10.34
C LYS A 774 -10.76 55.05 -10.03
N PRO A 775 -11.35 54.39 -11.04
CA PRO A 775 -11.83 53.00 -10.90
C PRO A 775 -10.69 52.09 -10.43
N LEU A 776 -10.97 51.16 -9.51
CA LEU A 776 -9.98 50.23 -8.97
C LEU A 776 -9.28 49.45 -10.08
N LEU A 777 -10.02 49.02 -11.11
CA LEU A 777 -9.51 48.32 -12.29
C LEU A 777 -8.76 49.20 -13.31
N ALA A 778 -8.63 50.50 -13.06
CA ALA A 778 -7.83 51.43 -13.86
C ALA A 778 -6.60 51.96 -13.08
N ALA A 779 -6.68 52.00 -11.74
CA ALA A 779 -5.54 52.25 -10.87
C ALA A 779 -4.67 50.99 -10.68
N LEU A 780 -5.32 49.82 -10.58
CA LEU A 780 -4.73 48.49 -10.43
C LEU A 780 -5.35 47.54 -11.49
N PRO A 781 -5.03 47.71 -12.79
CA PRO A 781 -5.58 46.89 -13.88
C PRO A 781 -5.30 45.39 -13.74
N GLU A 782 -4.29 45.01 -12.95
CA GLU A 782 -4.05 43.64 -12.47
C GLU A 782 -5.28 42.97 -11.85
N LEU A 783 -6.14 43.71 -11.15
CA LEU A 783 -7.32 43.19 -10.46
C LEU A 783 -8.46 42.77 -11.42
N SER A 784 -8.33 43.06 -12.71
CA SER A 784 -9.40 42.84 -13.69
C SER A 784 -9.74 41.36 -13.87
N GLY A 785 -11.02 41.02 -13.67
CA GLY A 785 -11.54 39.66 -13.78
C GLY A 785 -11.33 38.75 -12.56
N GLN A 786 -10.78 39.27 -11.44
CA GLN A 786 -10.49 38.45 -10.26
C GLN A 786 -11.70 38.26 -9.33
N PRO A 787 -11.80 37.13 -8.58
CA PRO A 787 -12.92 36.87 -7.66
C PRO A 787 -13.05 37.88 -6.52
N PHE A 788 -11.95 38.50 -6.08
CA PHE A 788 -11.93 39.54 -5.04
C PHE A 788 -12.80 40.76 -5.41
N ILE A 789 -12.79 41.16 -6.68
CA ILE A 789 -13.67 42.21 -7.21
C ILE A 789 -15.14 41.77 -7.10
N GLY A 790 -15.42 40.49 -7.36
CA GLY A 790 -16.72 39.88 -7.10
C GLY A 790 -17.12 39.90 -5.61
N ARG A 791 -16.19 39.72 -4.67
CA ARG A 791 -16.47 39.81 -3.22
C ARG A 791 -16.76 41.25 -2.77
N LEU A 792 -16.00 42.24 -3.27
CA LEU A 792 -16.31 43.66 -3.06
C LEU A 792 -17.70 44.00 -3.60
N LEU A 793 -18.05 43.54 -4.81
CA LEU A 793 -19.39 43.69 -5.38
C LEU A 793 -20.46 42.95 -4.56
N GLN A 794 -20.21 41.74 -4.09
CA GLN A 794 -21.16 40.94 -3.32
C GLN A 794 -21.46 41.55 -1.93
N VAL A 795 -20.45 42.09 -1.24
CA VAL A 795 -20.66 42.85 0.00
C VAL A 795 -21.50 44.10 -0.29
N TYR A 796 -21.21 44.80 -1.38
CA TYR A 796 -21.95 45.98 -1.82
C TYR A 796 -23.40 45.67 -2.24
N GLU A 797 -23.66 44.51 -2.84
CA GLU A 797 -24.99 44.08 -3.30
C GLU A 797 -25.85 43.48 -2.17
N THR A 798 -25.25 42.79 -1.20
CA THR A 798 -25.98 42.09 -0.12
C THR A 798 -26.02 42.85 1.21
N GLY A 799 -25.03 43.69 1.49
CA GLY A 799 -24.85 44.39 2.77
C GLY A 799 -24.52 43.50 3.98
N ILE A 800 -24.29 42.21 3.76
CA ILE A 800 -23.73 41.32 4.78
C ILE A 800 -22.21 41.52 4.77
N PRO A 801 -21.56 41.80 5.92
CA PRO A 801 -20.11 41.92 5.98
C PRO A 801 -19.44 40.59 5.64
N ASP A 802 -18.48 40.64 4.72
CA ASP A 802 -17.65 39.50 4.34
C ASP A 802 -16.26 39.63 4.96
N GLN A 803 -15.73 38.50 5.40
CA GLN A 803 -14.37 38.38 5.91
C GLN A 803 -13.67 37.25 5.14
N GLY A 804 -12.75 37.64 4.29
CA GLY A 804 -11.90 36.72 3.56
C GLY A 804 -10.61 36.50 4.31
N TRP A 805 -10.52 35.41 5.06
CA TRP A 805 -9.23 34.90 5.51
C TRP A 805 -8.53 34.24 4.32
N ALA A 806 -7.23 34.51 4.13
CA ALA A 806 -6.40 33.87 3.11
C ALA A 806 -6.92 33.95 1.66
N VAL A 807 -7.36 35.12 1.19
CA VAL A 807 -7.90 35.30 -0.17
C VAL A 807 -6.79 35.53 -1.20
N PRO A 808 -6.68 34.72 -2.27
CA PRO A 808 -5.75 34.98 -3.38
C PRO A 808 -6.20 36.19 -4.21
N ILE A 809 -5.26 37.09 -4.49
CA ILE A 809 -5.41 38.28 -5.32
C ILE A 809 -4.10 38.46 -6.12
N LEU A 810 -4.17 38.60 -7.44
CA LEU A 810 -3.00 38.95 -8.26
C LEU A 810 -2.75 40.46 -8.15
N VAL A 811 -1.56 40.85 -7.70
CA VAL A 811 -1.14 42.26 -7.55
C VAL A 811 0.05 42.55 -8.46
N GLN A 812 0.21 43.79 -8.95
CA GLN A 812 1.36 44.11 -9.80
C GLN A 812 2.53 44.71 -9.00
N ARG A 813 3.63 43.96 -8.90
CA ARG A 813 4.85 44.34 -8.18
C ARG A 813 6.04 44.37 -9.14
N ASN A 814 6.79 45.47 -9.16
CA ASN A 814 7.93 45.66 -10.07
C ASN A 814 7.62 45.32 -11.55
N ASN A 815 6.45 45.78 -12.04
CA ASN A 815 5.85 45.47 -13.35
C ASN A 815 5.45 44.00 -13.61
N LYS A 816 5.63 43.06 -12.67
CA LYS A 816 5.15 41.68 -12.77
C LYS A 816 3.80 41.50 -12.06
N LEU A 817 2.97 40.60 -12.56
CA LEU A 817 1.79 40.08 -11.85
C LEU A 817 2.24 38.95 -10.91
N GLU A 818 1.86 39.03 -9.64
CA GLU A 818 2.20 38.05 -8.60
C GLU A 818 0.95 37.71 -7.78
N GLU A 819 0.66 36.43 -7.55
CA GLU A 819 -0.43 36.01 -6.66
C GLU A 819 0.00 36.20 -5.20
N ALA A 820 -0.76 37.02 -4.47
CA ALA A 820 -0.58 37.28 -3.05
C ALA A 820 -1.86 36.94 -2.30
N TYR A 821 -1.75 36.55 -1.04
CA TYR A 821 -2.89 36.16 -0.21
C TYR A 821 -3.13 37.20 0.86
N PHE A 822 -4.39 37.60 1.05
CA PHE A 822 -4.76 38.68 1.95
C PHE A 822 -5.84 38.23 2.94
N ASN A 823 -5.67 38.61 4.20
CA ASN A 823 -6.78 38.65 5.15
C ASN A 823 -7.51 39.97 4.92
N ILE A 824 -8.66 39.89 4.23
CA ILE A 824 -9.52 41.02 3.90
C ILE A 824 -10.73 41.05 4.85
N LEU A 825 -11.00 42.20 5.44
CA LEU A 825 -12.26 42.50 6.11
C LEU A 825 -13.01 43.51 5.24
N LEU A 826 -14.02 43.02 4.52
CA LEU A 826 -14.84 43.82 3.61
C LEU A 826 -16.09 44.29 4.35
N THR A 827 -15.97 45.47 4.97
CA THR A 827 -17.05 46.05 5.76
C THR A 827 -17.96 46.90 4.85
N PRO A 828 -19.25 46.59 4.70
CA PRO A 828 -20.17 47.40 3.91
C PRO A 828 -20.28 48.80 4.53
N TYR A 829 -20.02 49.82 3.71
CA TYR A 829 -19.96 51.22 4.13
C TYR A 829 -21.28 51.93 3.87
N TYR A 830 -21.92 52.41 4.93
CA TYR A 830 -23.26 53.01 4.88
C TYR A 830 -23.21 54.52 5.07
N GLU A 831 -23.91 55.26 4.21
CA GLU A 831 -24.17 56.68 4.38
C GLU A 831 -25.65 56.86 4.75
N GLY A 832 -25.89 57.10 6.04
CA GLY A 832 -27.22 56.98 6.65
C GLY A 832 -27.58 55.51 6.86
N THR A 833 -28.47 54.96 6.04
CA THR A 833 -28.95 53.57 6.12
C THR A 833 -28.88 52.78 4.82
N LYS A 834 -28.46 53.39 3.69
CA LYS A 834 -28.11 52.64 2.48
C LYS A 834 -26.59 52.49 2.38
N LEU A 835 -26.21 51.30 1.95
CA LEU A 835 -24.89 50.92 1.53
C LEU A 835 -24.44 51.72 0.31
N THR A 836 -23.33 52.45 0.42
CA THR A 836 -22.79 53.31 -0.65
C THR A 836 -21.38 52.94 -1.09
N GLY A 837 -20.67 52.10 -0.34
CA GLY A 837 -19.39 51.51 -0.76
C GLY A 837 -18.96 50.31 0.08
N VAL A 838 -17.72 49.88 -0.06
CA VAL A 838 -17.10 48.88 0.84
C VAL A 838 -15.80 49.46 1.39
N LEU A 839 -15.70 49.45 2.72
CA LEU A 839 -14.46 49.73 3.43
C LEU A 839 -13.71 48.40 3.57
N GLU A 840 -12.69 48.22 2.75
CA GLU A 840 -11.69 47.19 2.93
C GLU A 840 -10.69 47.61 4.01
N VAL A 841 -10.41 46.68 4.91
CA VAL A 841 -9.17 46.64 5.69
C VAL A 841 -8.47 45.34 5.32
N CYS A 842 -7.19 45.37 4.92
CA CYS A 842 -6.48 44.16 4.55
C CYS A 842 -5.05 44.07 5.11
N THR A 843 -4.59 42.84 5.28
CA THR A 843 -3.22 42.50 5.66
C THR A 843 -2.74 41.37 4.77
N GLU A 844 -1.57 41.52 4.15
CA GLU A 844 -0.96 40.45 3.38
C GLU A 844 -0.49 39.31 4.28
N VAL A 845 -0.91 38.10 3.93
CA VAL A 845 -0.56 36.83 4.58
C VAL A 845 0.00 35.80 3.59
N THR A 846 0.41 36.22 2.38
CA THR A 846 1.02 35.39 1.33
C THR A 846 1.99 34.33 1.86
N GLN A 847 2.94 34.73 2.71
CA GLN A 847 3.93 33.82 3.30
C GLN A 847 3.32 32.77 4.24
N GLN A 848 2.28 33.12 4.99
CA GLN A 848 1.56 32.23 5.90
C GLN A 848 0.65 31.27 5.13
N VAL A 849 -0.02 31.75 4.08
CA VAL A 849 -0.96 30.93 3.28
C VAL A 849 -0.20 29.99 2.35
N LEU A 850 0.86 30.43 1.68
CA LEU A 850 1.71 29.54 0.90
C LEU A 850 2.35 28.45 1.78
N ALA A 851 2.75 28.77 3.02
CA ALA A 851 3.21 27.76 3.98
C ALA A 851 2.09 26.79 4.37
N SER A 852 0.88 27.29 4.66
CA SER A 852 -0.29 26.45 4.98
C SER A 852 -0.78 25.60 3.81
N GLN A 853 -0.68 26.09 2.58
CA GLN A 853 -1.00 25.36 1.35
C GLN A 853 0.07 24.31 1.04
N ALA A 854 1.36 24.64 1.16
CA ALA A 854 2.44 23.66 1.01
C ALA A 854 2.34 22.54 2.07
N LEU A 855 1.96 22.87 3.31
CA LEU A 855 1.66 21.88 4.35
C LEU A 855 0.43 21.05 3.99
N ALA A 856 -0.71 21.68 3.65
CA ALA A 856 -1.94 20.98 3.31
C ALA A 856 -1.83 20.12 2.02
N GLN A 857 -1.04 20.56 1.04
CA GLN A 857 -0.74 19.80 -0.17
C GLN A 857 0.24 18.66 0.12
N SER A 858 1.22 18.87 1.01
CA SER A 858 2.05 17.77 1.53
C SER A 858 1.22 16.76 2.30
N GLU A 859 0.29 17.18 3.16
CA GLU A 859 -0.65 16.30 3.87
C GLU A 859 -1.60 15.58 2.91
N ALA A 860 -2.18 16.27 1.92
CA ALA A 860 -3.05 15.64 0.93
C ALA A 860 -2.27 14.62 0.08
N SER A 861 -1.02 14.93 -0.30
CA SER A 861 -0.12 14.00 -0.99
C SER A 861 0.25 12.82 -0.10
N TYR A 862 0.51 13.04 1.20
CA TYR A 862 0.74 11.95 2.16
C TYR A 862 -0.51 11.10 2.41
N ARG A 863 -1.71 11.68 2.46
CA ARG A 863 -2.98 10.95 2.60
C ARG A 863 -3.33 10.17 1.33
N GLN A 864 -3.09 10.73 0.14
CA GLN A 864 -3.27 10.02 -1.11
C GLN A 864 -2.22 8.90 -1.25
N LEU A 865 -0.94 9.17 -0.97
CA LEU A 865 0.11 8.16 -0.99
C LEU A 865 -0.10 7.09 0.09
N SER A 866 -0.63 7.44 1.27
CA SER A 866 -1.05 6.47 2.28
C SER A 866 -2.22 5.64 1.76
N ALA A 867 -3.28 6.25 1.24
CA ALA A 867 -4.43 5.49 0.71
C ALA A 867 -4.06 4.61 -0.50
N GLU A 868 -3.12 5.04 -1.34
CA GLU A 868 -2.57 4.25 -2.43
C GLU A 868 -1.65 3.13 -1.93
N LEU A 869 -0.81 3.39 -0.93
CA LEU A 869 0.04 2.38 -0.29
C LEU A 869 -0.77 1.37 0.52
N ASP A 870 -1.77 1.82 1.28
CA ASP A 870 -2.76 1.00 1.98
C ASP A 870 -3.58 0.17 0.99
N GLY A 871 -3.93 0.75 -0.18
CA GLY A 871 -4.53 0.04 -1.30
C GLY A 871 -3.61 -1.03 -1.89
N GLN A 872 -2.33 -0.72 -2.11
CA GLN A 872 -1.32 -1.67 -2.59
C GLN A 872 -1.01 -2.74 -1.54
N VAL A 873 -1.02 -2.42 -0.25
CA VAL A 873 -0.83 -3.36 0.88
C VAL A 873 -2.05 -4.25 1.04
N GLN A 874 -3.26 -3.73 0.93
CA GLN A 874 -4.50 -4.54 0.90
C GLN A 874 -4.53 -5.44 -0.33
N GLN A 875 -4.16 -4.93 -1.51
CA GLN A 875 -4.04 -5.74 -2.72
C GLN A 875 -2.99 -6.84 -2.56
N ARG A 876 -1.76 -6.52 -2.13
CA ARG A 876 -0.71 -7.51 -1.82
C ARG A 876 -1.14 -8.52 -0.77
N THR A 877 -1.87 -8.09 0.26
CA THR A 877 -2.40 -8.98 1.30
C THR A 877 -3.47 -9.91 0.74
N ALA A 878 -4.36 -9.43 -0.13
CA ALA A 878 -5.37 -10.24 -0.81
C ALA A 878 -4.73 -11.22 -1.82
N GLU A 879 -3.75 -10.76 -2.61
CA GLU A 879 -2.94 -11.60 -3.52
C GLU A 879 -2.18 -12.69 -2.75
N LEU A 880 -1.58 -12.35 -1.60
CA LEU A 880 -0.88 -13.31 -0.74
C LEU A 880 -1.85 -14.27 -0.05
N GLN A 881 -3.02 -13.81 0.40
CA GLN A 881 -4.06 -14.67 0.97
C GLN A 881 -4.65 -15.63 -0.07
N ALA A 882 -4.90 -15.15 -1.30
CA ALA A 882 -5.32 -15.98 -2.43
C ALA A 882 -4.25 -17.02 -2.76
N SER A 883 -2.97 -16.61 -2.85
CA SER A 883 -1.84 -17.52 -3.07
C SER A 883 -1.71 -18.59 -1.99
N VAL A 884 -1.80 -18.21 -0.70
CA VAL A 884 -1.77 -19.15 0.43
C VAL A 884 -2.97 -20.12 0.40
N HIS A 885 -4.16 -19.62 0.08
CA HIS A 885 -5.37 -20.44 -0.05
C HIS A 885 -5.28 -21.41 -1.25
N ASP A 886 -4.77 -20.96 -2.39
CA ASP A 886 -4.54 -21.82 -3.56
C ASP A 886 -3.45 -22.86 -3.30
N LEU A 887 -2.41 -22.53 -2.52
CA LEU A 887 -1.40 -23.48 -2.05
C LEU A 887 -1.98 -24.51 -1.06
N GLN A 888 -2.86 -24.10 -0.15
CA GLN A 888 -3.59 -25.02 0.73
C GLN A 888 -4.47 -25.97 -0.10
N ARG A 889 -5.32 -25.42 -0.98
CA ARG A 889 -6.16 -26.20 -1.92
C ARG A 889 -5.33 -27.14 -2.81
N SER A 890 -4.15 -26.69 -3.27
CA SER A 890 -3.21 -27.48 -4.07
C SER A 890 -2.55 -28.63 -3.29
N ASN A 891 -2.32 -28.45 -1.98
CA ASN A 891 -1.80 -29.47 -1.09
C ASN A 891 -2.87 -30.51 -0.71
N ASP A 892 -4.09 -30.07 -0.42
CA ASP A 892 -5.22 -30.94 -0.09
C ASP A 892 -5.67 -31.74 -1.32
N ASN A 893 -5.65 -31.12 -2.50
CA ASN A 893 -5.80 -31.81 -3.79
C ASN A 893 -4.72 -32.89 -3.98
N LEU A 894 -3.45 -32.63 -3.61
CA LEU A 894 -2.35 -33.59 -3.72
C LEU A 894 -2.50 -34.78 -2.78
N GLN A 895 -2.99 -34.57 -1.55
CA GLN A 895 -3.31 -35.64 -0.60
C GLN A 895 -4.48 -36.50 -1.09
N THR A 896 -5.55 -35.85 -1.56
CA THR A 896 -6.75 -36.50 -2.13
C THR A 896 -6.38 -37.34 -3.35
N PHE A 897 -5.59 -36.77 -4.26
CA PHE A 897 -4.95 -37.46 -5.38
C PHE A 897 -4.13 -38.66 -4.93
N ALA A 898 -3.25 -38.51 -3.93
CA ALA A 898 -2.37 -39.58 -3.47
C ALA A 898 -3.16 -40.75 -2.88
N TYR A 899 -4.29 -40.47 -2.24
CA TYR A 899 -5.24 -41.47 -1.76
C TYR A 899 -5.97 -42.19 -2.92
N ILE A 900 -6.64 -41.44 -3.80
CA ILE A 900 -7.46 -41.97 -4.90
C ILE A 900 -6.59 -42.75 -5.90
N ALA A 901 -5.50 -42.16 -6.38
CA ALA A 901 -4.61 -42.81 -7.34
C ALA A 901 -4.01 -44.11 -6.78
N SER A 902 -3.68 -44.15 -5.48
CA SER A 902 -3.15 -45.37 -4.86
C SER A 902 -4.20 -46.48 -4.72
N HIS A 903 -5.46 -46.13 -4.46
CA HIS A 903 -6.57 -47.09 -4.50
C HIS A 903 -6.76 -47.66 -5.91
N ASP A 904 -6.86 -46.79 -6.91
CA ASP A 904 -7.13 -47.16 -8.30
C ASP A 904 -5.96 -47.90 -8.98
N LEU A 905 -4.73 -47.73 -8.48
CA LEU A 905 -3.56 -48.54 -8.85
C LEU A 905 -3.49 -49.88 -8.11
N GLN A 906 -3.94 -49.96 -6.85
CA GLN A 906 -3.94 -51.22 -6.08
C GLN A 906 -4.98 -52.23 -6.58
N GLU A 907 -6.13 -51.77 -7.06
CA GLU A 907 -7.25 -52.62 -7.50
C GLU A 907 -6.91 -53.54 -8.70
N PRO A 908 -6.33 -53.04 -9.83
CA PRO A 908 -5.81 -53.90 -10.90
C PRO A 908 -4.56 -54.68 -10.47
N LEU A 909 -3.71 -54.14 -9.59
CA LEU A 909 -2.52 -54.82 -9.12
C LEU A 909 -2.83 -56.08 -8.30
N ARG A 910 -3.84 -56.00 -7.43
CA ARG A 910 -4.34 -57.13 -6.65
C ARG A 910 -4.92 -58.21 -7.56
N LYS A 911 -5.57 -57.83 -8.68
CA LYS A 911 -6.03 -58.77 -9.72
C LYS A 911 -4.84 -59.45 -10.41
N ILE A 912 -3.79 -58.70 -10.79
CA ILE A 912 -2.54 -59.25 -11.38
C ILE A 912 -1.89 -60.28 -10.44
N GLN A 913 -1.72 -59.95 -9.16
CA GLN A 913 -1.17 -60.87 -8.16
C GLN A 913 -2.04 -62.13 -8.02
N SER A 914 -3.35 -61.96 -7.85
CA SER A 914 -4.29 -63.09 -7.67
C SER A 914 -4.31 -64.07 -8.86
N PHE A 915 -4.22 -63.57 -10.09
CA PHE A 915 -4.12 -64.44 -11.27
C PHE A 915 -2.73 -65.05 -11.44
N GLY A 916 -1.65 -64.33 -11.14
CA GLY A 916 -0.29 -64.87 -11.16
C GLY A 916 -0.08 -66.01 -10.17
N ASP A 917 -0.58 -65.86 -8.95
CA ASP A 917 -0.48 -66.89 -7.91
C ASP A 917 -1.31 -68.13 -8.27
N LEU A 918 -2.50 -67.95 -8.85
CA LEU A 918 -3.34 -69.05 -9.36
C LEU A 918 -2.69 -69.78 -10.55
N LEU A 919 -2.02 -69.04 -11.44
CA LEU A 919 -1.25 -69.62 -12.54
C LEU A 919 -0.08 -70.48 -12.03
N GLN A 920 0.69 -69.94 -11.09
CA GLN A 920 1.84 -70.62 -10.50
C GLN A 920 1.44 -71.85 -9.67
N GLN A 921 0.42 -71.75 -8.82
CA GLN A 921 0.01 -72.87 -7.96
C GLN A 921 -0.63 -74.04 -8.72
N ARG A 922 -1.37 -73.77 -9.81
CA ARG A 922 -2.17 -74.78 -10.51
C ARG A 922 -1.52 -75.33 -11.79
N TYR A 923 -0.60 -74.60 -12.41
CA TYR A 923 -0.11 -74.93 -13.76
C TYR A 923 1.42 -74.93 -13.93
N ALA A 924 2.22 -74.72 -12.88
CA ALA A 924 3.68 -74.60 -13.00
C ALA A 924 4.36 -75.76 -13.78
N GLU A 925 3.98 -77.02 -13.53
CA GLU A 925 4.53 -78.18 -14.24
C GLU A 925 4.18 -78.21 -15.75
N GLN A 926 3.11 -77.51 -16.16
CA GLN A 926 2.63 -77.44 -17.54
C GLN A 926 3.18 -76.23 -18.30
N LEU A 927 3.67 -75.22 -17.57
CA LEU A 927 4.20 -73.97 -18.12
C LEU A 927 5.67 -74.04 -18.52
N GLY A 928 6.45 -75.01 -18.01
CA GLY A 928 7.87 -75.18 -18.34
C GLY A 928 8.68 -73.91 -18.07
N ASP A 929 9.43 -73.44 -19.06
CA ASP A 929 10.21 -72.18 -18.99
C ASP A 929 9.30 -70.95 -18.73
N GLY A 930 8.01 -71.05 -19.07
CA GLY A 930 6.96 -70.06 -18.79
C GLY A 930 6.81 -69.70 -17.31
N VAL A 931 7.30 -70.55 -16.39
CA VAL A 931 7.31 -70.28 -14.96
C VAL A 931 8.26 -69.13 -14.59
N ASP A 932 9.37 -68.91 -15.32
CA ASP A 932 10.26 -67.77 -15.01
C ASP A 932 9.67 -66.43 -15.44
N TYR A 933 8.93 -66.40 -16.56
CA TYR A 933 8.16 -65.22 -16.98
C TYR A 933 7.12 -64.82 -15.92
N LEU A 934 6.36 -65.78 -15.39
CA LEU A 934 5.40 -65.53 -14.30
C LEU A 934 6.08 -65.10 -12.99
N ARG A 935 7.22 -65.70 -12.64
CA ARG A 935 8.04 -65.30 -11.48
C ARG A 935 8.51 -63.86 -11.61
N ARG A 936 9.01 -63.45 -12.78
CA ARG A 936 9.41 -62.05 -13.07
C ARG A 936 8.22 -61.10 -12.93
N MET A 937 7.05 -61.49 -13.46
CA MET A 937 5.84 -60.70 -13.36
C MET A 937 5.38 -60.52 -11.90
N GLN A 938 5.33 -61.59 -11.09
CA GLN A 938 5.01 -61.50 -9.65
C GLN A 938 6.00 -60.61 -8.89
N VAL A 939 7.31 -60.69 -9.19
CA VAL A 939 8.33 -59.81 -8.59
C VAL A 939 8.09 -58.34 -8.96
N GLY A 940 7.73 -58.05 -10.21
CA GLY A 940 7.31 -56.71 -10.65
C GLY A 940 6.06 -56.21 -9.90
N ALA A 941 5.04 -57.05 -9.80
CA ALA A 941 3.78 -56.71 -9.12
C ALA A 941 3.99 -56.45 -7.62
N ASN A 942 4.76 -57.30 -6.95
CA ASN A 942 5.09 -57.16 -5.53
C ASN A 942 5.91 -55.88 -5.26
N ARG A 943 6.91 -55.56 -6.11
CA ARG A 943 7.64 -54.27 -6.04
C ARG A 943 6.68 -53.09 -6.12
N MET A 944 5.73 -53.13 -7.06
CA MET A 944 4.76 -52.05 -7.24
C MET A 944 3.80 -51.92 -6.04
N SER A 945 3.41 -53.03 -5.42
CA SER A 945 2.55 -53.05 -4.23
C SER A 945 3.23 -52.39 -3.03
N THR A 946 4.51 -52.65 -2.82
CA THR A 946 5.31 -51.99 -1.77
C THR A 946 5.50 -50.50 -2.09
N LEU A 947 5.84 -50.12 -3.33
CA LEU A 947 6.00 -48.72 -3.73
C LEU A 947 4.75 -47.88 -3.46
N ILE A 948 3.55 -48.37 -3.83
CA ILE A 948 2.29 -47.64 -3.57
C ILE A 948 2.00 -47.54 -2.07
N ARG A 949 2.34 -48.58 -1.28
CA ARG A 949 2.12 -48.59 0.18
C ARG A 949 3.04 -47.61 0.91
N ASP A 950 4.32 -47.60 0.57
CA ASP A 950 5.31 -46.67 1.14
C ASP A 950 4.94 -45.21 0.79
N LEU A 951 4.47 -44.96 -0.44
CA LEU A 951 4.01 -43.65 -0.90
C LEU A 951 2.76 -43.16 -0.15
N LEU A 952 1.78 -44.05 0.07
CA LEU A 952 0.60 -43.77 0.90
C LEU A 952 0.99 -43.45 2.36
N ASN A 953 1.92 -44.20 2.93
CA ASN A 953 2.40 -43.98 4.29
C ASN A 953 3.07 -42.61 4.41
N PHE A 954 3.97 -42.27 3.48
CA PHE A 954 4.62 -40.95 3.41
C PHE A 954 3.59 -39.79 3.34
N SER A 955 2.55 -39.93 2.52
CA SER A 955 1.47 -38.92 2.43
C SER A 955 0.65 -38.80 3.74
N ARG A 956 0.35 -39.92 4.41
CA ARG A 956 -0.51 -39.95 5.61
C ARG A 956 0.18 -39.43 6.88
N ILE A 957 1.51 -39.51 6.94
CA ILE A 957 2.31 -39.01 8.07
C ILE A 957 2.12 -37.50 8.32
N SER A 958 1.66 -36.73 7.33
CA SER A 958 1.38 -35.29 7.51
C SER A 958 -0.06 -34.98 7.96
N THR A 959 -0.97 -35.96 8.00
CA THR A 959 -2.42 -35.73 8.27
C THR A 959 -2.99 -36.50 9.45
N ARG A 960 -2.32 -37.58 9.89
CA ARG A 960 -2.65 -38.27 11.15
C ARG A 960 -1.52 -38.09 12.15
N GLN A 961 -1.69 -37.11 13.03
CA GLN A 961 -1.04 -37.10 14.33
C GLN A 961 -2.07 -37.61 15.34
N GLU A 962 -1.81 -38.76 15.99
CA GLU A 962 -2.54 -39.10 17.20
C GLU A 962 -2.13 -38.13 18.34
N ALA A 963 -2.98 -37.99 19.36
CA ALA A 963 -2.69 -37.09 20.47
C ALA A 963 -1.36 -37.51 21.14
N PRO A 964 -0.37 -36.60 21.27
CA PRO A 964 0.97 -36.97 21.66
C PRO A 964 1.00 -37.59 23.06
N SER A 965 1.57 -38.78 23.15
CA SER A 965 1.56 -39.66 24.32
C SER A 965 2.97 -39.91 24.84
N GLN A 966 3.13 -40.21 26.13
CA GLN A 966 4.40 -40.62 26.70
C GLN A 966 4.70 -42.07 26.30
N ILE A 967 5.77 -42.27 25.54
CA ILE A 967 6.15 -43.56 24.95
C ILE A 967 7.54 -43.93 25.46
N LEU A 968 7.64 -45.06 26.17
CA LEU A 968 8.91 -45.65 26.55
C LEU A 968 9.54 -46.29 25.30
N LEU A 969 10.63 -45.72 24.78
CA LEU A 969 11.25 -46.20 23.54
C LEU A 969 11.79 -47.63 23.65
N THR A 970 12.17 -48.08 24.86
CA THR A 970 12.63 -49.45 25.14
C THR A 970 11.56 -50.49 24.75
N ASP A 971 10.31 -50.30 25.21
CA ASP A 971 9.18 -51.18 24.86
C ASP A 971 8.86 -51.14 23.35
N LEU A 972 9.04 -49.96 22.74
CA LEU A 972 8.80 -49.76 21.31
C LEU A 972 9.82 -50.52 20.45
N VAL A 973 11.11 -50.45 20.81
CA VAL A 973 12.18 -51.23 20.17
C VAL A 973 11.96 -52.73 20.38
N HIS A 974 11.61 -53.19 21.58
CA HIS A 974 11.32 -54.61 21.80
C HIS A 974 10.12 -55.11 20.99
N THR A 975 9.09 -54.28 20.78
CA THR A 975 7.96 -54.59 19.89
C THR A 975 8.46 -54.77 18.44
N VAL A 976 9.25 -53.82 17.94
CA VAL A 976 9.82 -53.86 16.57
C VAL A 976 10.78 -55.05 16.37
N LEU A 977 11.55 -55.44 17.39
CA LEU A 977 12.44 -56.59 17.31
C LEU A 977 11.70 -57.93 17.30
N ALA A 978 10.51 -58.02 17.89
CA ALA A 978 9.64 -59.18 17.74
C ALA A 978 9.10 -59.29 16.30
N ASP A 979 8.65 -58.18 15.70
CA ASP A 979 8.24 -58.15 14.27
C ASP A 979 9.38 -58.55 13.33
N LEU A 980 10.63 -58.27 13.71
CA LEU A 980 11.84 -58.59 12.94
C LEU A 980 12.49 -59.93 13.32
N GLU A 981 11.93 -60.73 14.24
CA GLU A 981 12.52 -61.97 14.76
C GLU A 981 12.95 -62.93 13.63
N ASN A 982 12.09 -63.14 12.63
CA ASN A 982 12.40 -63.99 11.47
C ASN A 982 13.61 -63.50 10.67
N MET A 983 13.82 -62.19 10.58
CA MET A 983 14.97 -61.58 9.89
C MET A 983 16.25 -61.74 10.71
N ILE A 984 16.18 -61.48 12.02
CA ILE A 984 17.28 -61.64 12.98
C ILE A 984 17.77 -63.10 12.99
N ASN A 985 16.85 -64.06 13.05
CA ASN A 985 17.14 -65.49 13.04
C ASN A 985 17.73 -65.96 11.69
N ALA A 986 17.21 -65.45 10.56
CA ALA A 986 17.72 -65.80 9.23
C ALA A 986 19.11 -65.22 8.92
N SER A 987 19.44 -64.03 9.45
CA SER A 987 20.76 -63.41 9.30
C SER A 987 21.76 -63.77 10.41
N GLY A 988 21.31 -64.46 11.47
CA GLY A 988 22.10 -64.75 12.66
C GLY A 988 22.56 -63.49 13.41
N ALA A 989 21.77 -62.41 13.39
CA ALA A 989 22.20 -61.12 13.91
C ALA A 989 22.25 -61.06 15.45
N HIS A 990 23.21 -60.29 15.99
CA HIS A 990 23.20 -59.89 17.39
C HIS A 990 22.70 -58.44 17.51
N VAL A 991 21.60 -58.23 18.23
CA VAL A 991 21.03 -56.90 18.48
C VAL A 991 21.15 -56.57 19.97
N GLN A 992 21.85 -55.49 20.30
CA GLN A 992 21.96 -54.96 21.66
C GLN A 992 21.12 -53.69 21.80
N VAL A 993 20.28 -53.62 22.84
CA VAL A 993 19.48 -52.44 23.17
C VAL A 993 19.90 -51.95 24.55
N ASN A 994 20.49 -50.77 24.63
CA ASN A 994 20.76 -50.08 25.89
C ASN A 994 19.48 -49.34 26.36
N PRO A 995 19.36 -48.95 27.65
CA PRO A 995 18.17 -48.26 28.14
C PRO A 995 17.85 -46.98 27.35
N LEU A 996 16.61 -46.87 26.85
CA LEU A 996 16.16 -45.73 26.03
C LEU A 996 15.17 -44.85 26.84
N PRO A 997 15.12 -43.52 26.55
CA PRO A 997 14.26 -42.60 27.27
C PRO A 997 12.76 -42.79 26.96
N THR A 998 11.93 -42.18 27.81
CA THR A 998 10.53 -41.91 27.48
C THR A 998 10.46 -40.62 26.68
N VAL A 999 9.79 -40.63 25.54
CA VAL A 999 9.59 -39.44 24.68
C VAL A 999 8.10 -39.14 24.50
N LEU A 1000 7.78 -37.88 24.18
CA LEU A 1000 6.42 -37.46 23.87
C LEU A 1000 6.18 -37.55 22.36
N GLY A 1001 5.18 -38.31 21.89
CA GLY A 1001 4.95 -38.48 20.46
C GLY A 1001 3.79 -39.39 20.03
N ASP A 1002 3.78 -39.69 18.73
CA ASP A 1002 2.87 -40.64 18.07
C ASP A 1002 3.53 -42.02 18.03
N ARG A 1003 2.88 -43.02 18.65
CA ARG A 1003 3.44 -44.37 18.79
C ARG A 1003 3.60 -45.06 17.44
N SER A 1004 2.65 -44.86 16.52
CA SER A 1004 2.66 -45.48 15.19
C SER A 1004 3.81 -44.95 14.34
N GLN A 1005 4.04 -43.63 14.37
CA GLN A 1005 5.10 -42.98 13.62
C GLN A 1005 6.49 -43.38 14.16
N LEU A 1006 6.68 -43.38 15.48
CA LEU A 1006 7.97 -43.79 16.09
C LEU A 1006 8.27 -45.28 15.89
N THR A 1007 7.25 -46.16 15.89
CA THR A 1007 7.41 -47.56 15.47
C THR A 1007 7.95 -47.66 14.04
N GLN A 1008 7.40 -46.88 13.10
CA GLN A 1008 7.82 -46.91 11.70
C GLN A 1008 9.28 -46.47 11.50
N VAL A 1009 9.76 -45.46 12.26
CA VAL A 1009 11.16 -45.02 12.25
C VAL A 1009 12.08 -46.15 12.67
N LEU A 1010 11.82 -46.74 13.85
CA LEU A 1010 12.64 -47.80 14.43
C LEU A 1010 12.64 -49.05 13.53
N GLN A 1011 11.48 -49.42 12.98
CA GLN A 1011 11.37 -50.56 12.06
C GLN A 1011 12.15 -50.34 10.75
N ASN A 1012 12.13 -49.13 10.19
CA ASN A 1012 12.91 -48.80 9.00
C ASN A 1012 14.43 -48.83 9.28
N LEU A 1013 14.88 -48.24 10.38
CA LEU A 1013 16.30 -48.20 10.75
C LEU A 1013 16.84 -49.60 11.10
N LEU A 1014 16.13 -50.36 11.93
CA LEU A 1014 16.54 -51.71 12.35
C LEU A 1014 16.46 -52.72 11.18
N SER A 1015 15.45 -52.64 10.32
CA SER A 1015 15.38 -53.50 9.14
C SER A 1015 16.51 -53.19 8.14
N ASN A 1016 16.91 -51.92 7.99
CA ASN A 1016 18.09 -51.57 7.19
C ASN A 1016 19.38 -52.11 7.81
N ALA A 1017 19.59 -51.92 9.12
CA ALA A 1017 20.78 -52.40 9.84
C ALA A 1017 20.97 -53.93 9.74
N LEU A 1018 19.89 -54.71 9.84
CA LEU A 1018 19.92 -56.17 9.66
C LEU A 1018 20.20 -56.60 8.21
N LYS A 1019 19.80 -55.77 7.24
CA LYS A 1019 19.78 -56.09 5.80
C LYS A 1019 21.07 -55.76 5.08
N PHE A 1020 21.71 -54.65 5.42
CA PHE A 1020 22.92 -54.17 4.73
C PHE A 1020 24.22 -54.74 5.36
N HIS A 1021 24.19 -56.00 5.78
CA HIS A 1021 25.34 -56.67 6.40
C HIS A 1021 26.45 -57.02 5.39
N LYS A 1022 27.66 -57.29 5.90
CA LYS A 1022 28.83 -57.64 5.07
C LYS A 1022 28.81 -59.11 4.65
N THR A 1023 29.62 -59.40 3.64
CA THR A 1023 29.97 -60.77 3.19
C THR A 1023 31.50 -60.90 3.17
N SER A 1024 32.04 -62.07 3.48
CA SER A 1024 33.48 -62.36 3.44
C SER A 1024 33.99 -62.44 1.99
N PRO A 1025 35.33 -62.39 1.78
CA PRO A 1025 35.93 -62.63 0.45
C PRO A 1025 35.54 -63.98 -0.16
N ASP A 1026 35.24 -64.98 0.68
CA ASP A 1026 34.84 -66.34 0.29
C ASP A 1026 33.32 -66.49 0.07
N GLY A 1027 32.54 -65.40 0.16
CA GLY A 1027 31.09 -65.39 -0.06
C GLY A 1027 30.24 -65.76 1.14
N LEU A 1028 30.81 -65.91 2.35
CA LEU A 1028 30.06 -66.23 3.57
C LEU A 1028 29.54 -64.96 4.25
N PRO A 1029 28.28 -64.90 4.72
CA PRO A 1029 27.76 -63.72 5.42
C PRO A 1029 28.52 -63.48 6.73
N ILE A 1030 28.90 -62.22 6.97
CA ILE A 1030 29.48 -61.80 8.25
C ILE A 1030 28.33 -61.43 9.19
N MET A 1031 28.40 -61.93 10.42
CA MET A 1031 27.37 -61.75 11.45
C MET A 1031 26.99 -60.26 11.61
N PRO A 1032 25.72 -59.87 11.40
CA PRO A 1032 25.27 -58.52 11.67
C PRO A 1032 25.32 -58.24 13.17
N VAL A 1033 25.90 -57.12 13.55
CA VAL A 1033 25.88 -56.60 14.91
C VAL A 1033 25.23 -55.23 14.84
N VAL A 1034 24.12 -55.07 15.56
CA VAL A 1034 23.34 -53.84 15.61
C VAL A 1034 23.24 -53.39 17.07
N SER A 1035 23.51 -52.13 17.36
CA SER A 1035 23.29 -51.56 18.69
C SER A 1035 22.39 -50.34 18.66
N VAL A 1036 21.51 -50.24 19.66
CA VAL A 1036 20.63 -49.08 19.89
C VAL A 1036 20.99 -48.47 21.23
N GLN A 1037 21.30 -47.17 21.22
CA GLN A 1037 21.71 -46.42 22.40
C GLN A 1037 21.09 -45.02 22.42
N ALA A 1038 20.99 -44.41 23.60
CA ALA A 1038 20.49 -43.05 23.75
C ALA A 1038 21.40 -42.21 24.66
N HIS A 1039 21.53 -40.93 24.32
CA HIS A 1039 22.32 -39.92 25.02
C HIS A 1039 21.51 -38.63 25.19
N LEU A 1040 21.83 -37.84 26.21
CA LEU A 1040 21.33 -36.47 26.36
C LEU A 1040 22.36 -35.52 25.74
N VAL A 1041 21.91 -34.57 24.92
CA VAL A 1041 22.78 -33.62 24.19
C VAL A 1041 22.22 -32.20 24.33
N ASN A 1042 23.09 -31.22 24.59
CA ASN A 1042 22.70 -29.81 24.66
C ASN A 1042 22.54 -29.19 23.27
N ALA A 1043 21.72 -28.15 23.13
CA ALA A 1043 21.53 -27.44 21.86
C ALA A 1043 22.85 -26.91 21.25
N THR A 1044 23.79 -26.51 22.10
CA THR A 1044 25.14 -26.03 21.74
C THR A 1044 26.09 -27.14 21.26
N GLU A 1045 25.74 -28.42 21.47
CA GLU A 1045 26.52 -29.60 21.08
C GLU A 1045 25.98 -30.24 19.78
N LEU A 1046 24.91 -29.67 19.19
CA LEU A 1046 24.41 -30.11 17.90
C LEU A 1046 25.42 -29.79 16.78
N PRO A 1047 25.69 -30.72 15.85
CA PRO A 1047 26.48 -30.44 14.66
C PRO A 1047 25.85 -29.28 13.86
N THR A 1048 26.66 -28.37 13.32
CA THR A 1048 26.21 -27.15 12.63
C THR A 1048 25.32 -27.37 11.39
N GLN A 1049 25.29 -28.60 10.88
CA GLN A 1049 24.45 -29.05 9.78
C GLN A 1049 23.02 -29.44 10.24
N ILE A 1050 22.83 -29.74 11.52
CA ILE A 1050 21.56 -30.22 12.08
C ILE A 1050 20.77 -29.03 12.64
N ARG A 1051 19.53 -28.87 12.18
CA ARG A 1051 18.58 -27.87 12.67
C ARG A 1051 17.26 -28.54 13.05
N PRO A 1052 17.04 -28.87 14.34
CA PRO A 1052 15.78 -29.44 14.81
C PRO A 1052 14.60 -28.51 14.49
N PHE A 1053 13.45 -29.09 14.14
CA PHE A 1053 12.28 -28.31 13.74
C PHE A 1053 11.64 -27.51 14.90
N ARG A 1054 11.93 -27.89 16.14
CA ARG A 1054 11.60 -27.18 17.38
C ARG A 1054 12.86 -26.95 18.20
N ALA A 1055 13.17 -25.69 18.52
CA ALA A 1055 14.27 -25.35 19.40
C ALA A 1055 13.92 -25.67 20.88
N THR A 1056 14.71 -26.55 21.49
CA THR A 1056 14.77 -26.81 22.94
C THR A 1056 16.21 -26.71 23.43
N ALA A 1057 16.41 -26.53 24.75
CA ALA A 1057 17.76 -26.43 25.34
C ALA A 1057 18.52 -27.77 25.30
N THR A 1058 17.80 -28.89 25.35
CA THR A 1058 18.32 -30.26 25.34
C THR A 1058 17.50 -31.15 24.41
N TYR A 1059 18.14 -32.22 23.95
CA TYR A 1059 17.55 -33.24 23.07
C TYR A 1059 17.97 -34.64 23.52
N HIS A 1060 17.08 -35.61 23.34
CA HIS A 1060 17.44 -37.02 23.33
C HIS A 1060 17.99 -37.39 21.96
N ARG A 1061 19.28 -37.73 21.91
CA ARG A 1061 19.92 -38.35 20.75
C ARG A 1061 19.80 -39.86 20.88
N ILE A 1062 19.12 -40.52 19.95
CA ILE A 1062 19.08 -41.99 19.83
C ILE A 1062 19.91 -42.39 18.60
N ASP A 1063 20.89 -43.27 18.79
CA ASP A 1063 21.67 -43.85 17.72
C ASP A 1063 21.22 -45.29 17.43
N VAL A 1064 21.07 -45.62 16.14
CA VAL A 1064 21.02 -47.00 15.63
C VAL A 1064 22.30 -47.24 14.83
N ILE A 1065 23.15 -48.15 15.31
CA ILE A 1065 24.50 -48.42 14.80
C ILE A 1065 24.52 -49.83 14.20
N ASP A 1066 25.12 -49.99 13.01
CA ASP A 1066 25.37 -51.28 12.38
C ASP A 1066 26.86 -51.51 12.08
N ASN A 1067 27.25 -52.79 11.96
CA ASN A 1067 28.57 -53.20 11.47
C ASN A 1067 28.58 -53.53 9.97
N GLY A 1068 27.63 -52.98 9.20
CA GLY A 1068 27.30 -53.33 7.82
C GLY A 1068 28.21 -52.72 6.76
N ILE A 1069 27.79 -52.82 5.50
CA ILE A 1069 28.59 -52.38 4.33
C ILE A 1069 28.95 -50.88 4.38
N GLY A 1070 28.16 -50.06 5.07
CA GLY A 1070 28.32 -48.61 5.13
C GLY A 1070 28.20 -47.91 3.77
N PHE A 1071 28.36 -46.60 3.77
CA PHE A 1071 28.34 -45.77 2.57
C PHE A 1071 29.32 -44.59 2.66
N ASP A 1072 29.48 -43.91 1.53
CA ASP A 1072 30.35 -42.74 1.37
C ASP A 1072 29.59 -41.46 1.77
N GLU A 1073 30.14 -40.69 2.71
CA GLU A 1073 29.46 -39.55 3.34
C GLU A 1073 29.10 -38.42 2.37
N LYS A 1074 29.68 -38.38 1.16
CA LYS A 1074 29.24 -37.44 0.09
C LYS A 1074 27.79 -37.67 -0.39
N TYR A 1075 27.13 -38.73 0.07
CA TYR A 1075 25.73 -39.03 -0.19
C TYR A 1075 24.80 -38.71 1.00
N LEU A 1076 25.30 -38.15 2.11
CA LEU A 1076 24.52 -37.83 3.32
C LEU A 1076 23.31 -36.94 2.99
N ASP A 1077 23.52 -35.84 2.25
CA ASP A 1077 22.48 -34.92 1.77
C ASP A 1077 21.44 -35.58 0.83
N ARG A 1078 21.69 -36.83 0.41
CA ARG A 1078 20.88 -37.57 -0.57
C ARG A 1078 20.16 -38.78 0.01
N ILE A 1079 20.67 -39.45 1.04
CA ILE A 1079 20.06 -40.70 1.55
C ILE A 1079 18.64 -40.52 2.10
N PHE A 1080 18.27 -39.32 2.56
CA PHE A 1080 16.92 -38.99 3.01
C PHE A 1080 15.98 -38.54 1.86
N GLN A 1081 16.51 -38.36 0.63
CA GLN A 1081 15.68 -37.98 -0.53
C GLN A 1081 14.84 -39.17 -1.04
N ILE A 1082 13.58 -38.89 -1.36
CA ILE A 1082 12.60 -39.90 -1.80
C ILE A 1082 13.07 -40.56 -3.10
N PHE A 1083 13.08 -41.90 -3.10
CA PHE A 1083 13.60 -42.81 -4.15
C PHE A 1083 15.12 -42.86 -4.29
N GLN A 1084 15.92 -42.17 -3.46
CA GLN A 1084 17.37 -42.32 -3.50
C GLN A 1084 17.78 -43.73 -3.02
N ARG A 1085 18.72 -44.35 -3.75
CA ARG A 1085 19.33 -45.64 -3.41
C ARG A 1085 20.83 -45.57 -3.65
N LEU A 1086 21.61 -46.26 -2.81
CA LEU A 1086 23.08 -46.30 -2.92
C LEU A 1086 23.61 -47.60 -3.53
N HIS A 1087 22.82 -48.68 -3.49
CA HIS A 1087 23.20 -49.99 -3.99
C HIS A 1087 22.17 -50.52 -5.00
N SER A 1088 22.66 -51.30 -5.96
CA SER A 1088 21.84 -51.85 -7.05
C SER A 1088 20.89 -52.95 -6.55
N GLN A 1089 19.77 -53.10 -7.25
CA GLN A 1089 18.68 -54.00 -6.86
C GLN A 1089 19.02 -55.50 -6.95
N SER A 1090 20.09 -55.85 -7.67
CA SER A 1090 20.65 -57.20 -7.70
C SER A 1090 21.44 -57.57 -6.44
N VAL A 1091 21.81 -56.59 -5.60
CA VAL A 1091 22.55 -56.81 -4.35
C VAL A 1091 21.65 -56.56 -3.14
N PHE A 1092 20.87 -55.46 -3.12
CA PHE A 1092 19.92 -55.17 -2.04
C PHE A 1092 18.58 -54.61 -2.56
N ALA A 1093 17.48 -55.24 -2.16
CA ALA A 1093 16.12 -54.80 -2.47
C ALA A 1093 15.68 -53.58 -1.63
N GLY A 1094 14.85 -52.70 -2.19
CA GLY A 1094 14.27 -51.56 -1.47
C GLY A 1094 13.60 -50.54 -2.39
N THR A 1095 12.73 -49.70 -1.82
CA THR A 1095 11.98 -48.64 -2.51
C THR A 1095 12.68 -47.28 -2.52
N GLY A 1096 13.61 -47.03 -1.61
CA GLY A 1096 14.24 -45.71 -1.44
C GLY A 1096 13.35 -44.67 -0.74
N ILE A 1097 12.23 -45.08 -0.12
CA ILE A 1097 11.30 -44.18 0.58
C ILE A 1097 11.52 -44.22 2.11
N GLY A 1098 12.01 -45.34 2.65
CA GLY A 1098 12.07 -45.60 4.10
C GLY A 1098 12.86 -44.58 4.94
N LEU A 1099 13.96 -44.02 4.42
CA LEU A 1099 14.73 -42.98 5.14
C LEU A 1099 14.05 -41.60 5.06
N ALA A 1100 13.39 -41.26 3.95
CA ALA A 1100 12.57 -40.05 3.84
C ALA A 1100 11.38 -40.08 4.82
N ILE A 1101 10.80 -41.27 5.05
CA ILE A 1101 9.81 -41.50 6.13
C ILE A 1101 10.43 -41.23 7.50
N CYS A 1102 11.66 -41.70 7.78
CA CYS A 1102 12.32 -41.44 9.06
C CYS A 1102 12.55 -39.94 9.30
N GLU A 1103 13.08 -39.21 8.31
CA GLU A 1103 13.27 -37.76 8.39
C GLU A 1103 11.95 -37.03 8.64
N LYS A 1104 10.90 -37.34 7.86
CA LYS A 1104 9.60 -36.68 7.97
C LYS A 1104 8.92 -36.94 9.32
N VAL A 1105 9.02 -38.15 9.88
CA VAL A 1105 8.51 -38.45 11.23
C VAL A 1105 9.30 -37.72 12.31
N VAL A 1106 10.63 -37.72 12.25
CA VAL A 1106 11.45 -37.07 13.27
C VAL A 1106 11.23 -35.55 13.25
N ALA A 1107 11.08 -34.94 12.07
CA ALA A 1107 10.68 -33.54 11.92
C ALA A 1107 9.26 -33.25 12.47
N ASN A 1108 8.27 -34.13 12.25
CA ASN A 1108 6.94 -34.03 12.86
C ASN A 1108 6.99 -33.97 14.40
N HIS A 1109 7.98 -34.62 15.02
CA HIS A 1109 8.21 -34.62 16.47
C HIS A 1109 9.07 -33.42 16.95
N GLY A 1110 9.30 -32.42 16.10
CA GLY A 1110 10.15 -31.26 16.39
C GLY A 1110 11.66 -31.54 16.33
N GLY A 1111 12.06 -32.75 15.95
CA GLY A 1111 13.44 -33.20 15.94
C GLY A 1111 14.20 -32.95 14.63
N ALA A 1112 15.34 -33.64 14.50
CA ALA A 1112 16.06 -33.84 13.25
C ALA A 1112 16.77 -35.22 13.23
N ILE A 1113 17.11 -35.74 12.05
CA ILE A 1113 17.86 -36.99 11.89
C ILE A 1113 19.11 -36.74 11.02
N THR A 1114 20.17 -37.52 11.25
CA THR A 1114 21.35 -37.58 10.38
C THR A 1114 21.90 -39.01 10.32
N ALA A 1115 22.94 -39.23 9.53
CA ALA A 1115 23.73 -40.45 9.59
C ALA A 1115 25.23 -40.18 9.35
N THR A 1116 26.09 -40.95 10.02
CA THR A 1116 27.53 -41.04 9.71
C THR A 1116 27.86 -42.45 9.25
N SER A 1117 28.83 -42.62 8.35
CA SER A 1117 29.16 -43.94 7.81
C SER A 1117 30.53 -43.97 7.15
N GLN A 1118 31.18 -45.14 7.17
CA GLN A 1118 32.38 -45.38 6.37
C GLN A 1118 32.23 -46.68 5.57
N PRO A 1119 32.57 -46.70 4.27
CA PRO A 1119 32.49 -47.90 3.44
C PRO A 1119 33.32 -49.05 4.03
N GLY A 1120 32.72 -50.23 4.16
CA GLY A 1120 33.33 -51.42 4.74
C GLY A 1120 33.39 -51.43 6.27
N GLN A 1121 32.88 -50.41 6.97
CA GLN A 1121 32.88 -50.35 8.44
C GLN A 1121 31.47 -50.47 9.03
N GLY A 1122 30.52 -49.64 8.57
CA GLY A 1122 29.14 -49.64 9.05
C GLY A 1122 28.49 -48.26 8.91
N ALA A 1123 27.24 -48.13 9.34
CA ALA A 1123 26.55 -46.84 9.49
C ALA A 1123 26.07 -46.60 10.92
N THR A 1124 25.83 -45.33 11.24
CA THR A 1124 25.18 -44.87 12.47
C THR A 1124 24.12 -43.85 12.09
N PHE A 1125 22.85 -44.14 12.38
CA PHE A 1125 21.73 -43.21 12.18
C PHE A 1125 21.38 -42.56 13.52
N SER A 1126 21.51 -41.24 13.60
CA SER A 1126 21.31 -40.46 14.83
C SER A 1126 20.07 -39.59 14.71
N MET A 1127 19.03 -39.88 15.50
CA MET A 1127 17.81 -39.07 15.61
C MET A 1127 17.82 -38.25 16.90
N TYR A 1128 17.50 -36.97 16.79
CA TYR A 1128 17.48 -36.00 17.89
C TYR A 1128 16.02 -35.60 18.12
N LEU A 1129 15.48 -35.92 19.30
CA LEU A 1129 14.12 -35.56 19.70
C LEU A 1129 14.15 -34.50 20.82
N PRO A 1130 13.32 -33.44 20.76
CA PRO A 1130 13.23 -32.43 21.81
C PRO A 1130 12.65 -32.99 23.11
N ILE A 1131 12.85 -32.24 24.20
CA ILE A 1131 12.40 -32.54 25.56
C ILE A 1131 11.42 -31.45 26.02
#